data_AF-A0A8H6JZU9-F1
#
_entry.id   AF-A0A8H6JZU9-F1
#
_cell.length_a   1.000
_cell.length_b   1.000
_cell.length_c   1.000
_cell.angle_alpha   90.00
_cell.angle_beta   90.00
_cell.angle_gamma   90.00
#
_symmetry.space_group_name_H-M   'P 1'
#
loop_
_entity.id
_entity.type
_entity.pdbx_description
1 polymer ?
#
loop_
_entity_poly.entity_id
_entity_poly.type
_entity_poly.pdbx_seq_one_letter_code
_entity_poly.pdbx_strand_id
1 'polypeptide(L)'
;MGGRAVEILAPQRGAFNVYYRIRFADGADATIRFPMPAYFRYAEENLLAEVAVMRYISNNTTIPLPFILHHDMKEESPGGLGPFVIMEWVENAGDVVDVLNTPGLDYKDPPVFDPHIDEEKLEHMYDQMADVLLQLSKCKFPVIGSLSSQDGEGDQVPTKRPLSLNISQVANFGRVPHFQLPSITTTFTSSSEYYFALANMHLQQLSFQRNQAIDSAEDCRKKYIARQLFRKLASESQLADPEFDQGPFPLWCDDLRPANVLVDKDHKIAAVIDWEFTYAAPAEISFSPPWWLRLKAPKDWGAGLDDWVATYEPRLATFLRALEAKEKELIEQGLLEPSDVLSTRLRENWESGRFWIAYAARRTWAVDGIYWKFLDERFFGKNESGLLKERLELLSPGQVHAMEDFVKRKLEEKEDCTLVDWYEPGAESKLPPDILSLASYFIILRPLYNIFFHPLRKYPGPKLFAASSLPYGFCYVRGTWYRKNKELHDTYGPIVRIGPGELSFTCPEAWEDVYGRYIPGKRKENPKPVWFCGPDEHDMIGASLGDHGRMRRVLAPGFTAAAMSNQEPLIKAHVDLLMSRLSEMCASGKNSDGKGGTVVNVLQWFTYCTFDIIGDLAFGEPFGCLRDSMLHPWLQLIFANIYVTHVFLLCKRIPFFYLFLPLKTTFQLQKDFNNHATALKAVIERRRALPTKRHDFMEVMISSPNKRVYMTEEEIFKNAVLLTGGGAETAASALSGMMYILSKQPDIKRKLVDELHHAFATESEITMKSVGKLTYTGAFVEEGLRYYPPAPNAMWRTTPPEGNTILGDFIPGNRQTILGIPHRVAYRSERNWKHADEFHPERWLPDELRPAEFDGDRRDVFHPFSYGPRSCIATSLASAEIRYILARFLWNFDVDRTQQSQGWMENQKAYLVWDKPPLPLSLKPVEKV
;
A
#
# COMPACT_ATOMS: atom_id res chain seq x y z
N MET A 1 20.07 -1.58 -31.37
CA MET A 1 21.37 -1.64 -32.07
C MET A 1 22.13 -2.84 -31.53
N GLY A 2 22.67 -3.71 -32.39
CA GLY A 2 23.36 -4.96 -32.00
C GLY A 2 24.82 -5.04 -32.46
N GLY A 3 25.40 -3.90 -32.85
CA GLY A 3 26.77 -3.81 -33.36
C GLY A 3 27.83 -3.96 -32.25
N ARG A 4 29.06 -4.31 -32.64
CA ARG A 4 30.22 -4.32 -31.73
C ARG A 4 30.69 -2.89 -31.50
N ALA A 5 30.81 -2.47 -30.23
CA ALA A 5 31.41 -1.18 -29.87
C ALA A 5 32.89 -1.14 -30.31
N VAL A 6 33.29 -0.06 -30.98
CA VAL A 6 34.66 0.11 -31.53
C VAL A 6 35.45 1.22 -30.83
N GLU A 7 34.76 2.23 -30.29
CA GLU A 7 35.38 3.38 -29.64
C GLU A 7 34.47 3.94 -28.54
N ILE A 8 35.05 4.31 -27.39
CA ILE A 8 34.37 5.08 -26.34
C ILE A 8 35.10 6.42 -26.26
N LEU A 9 34.40 7.51 -26.54
CA LEU A 9 34.98 8.85 -26.50
C LEU A 9 35.11 9.35 -25.05
N ALA A 10 35.93 10.39 -24.86
CA ALA A 10 36.15 10.99 -23.56
C ALA A 10 34.83 11.39 -22.87
N PRO A 11 34.68 11.12 -21.55
CA PRO A 11 33.46 11.45 -20.83
C PRO A 11 33.19 12.94 -20.84
N GLN A 12 31.92 13.29 -21.03
CA GLN A 12 31.42 14.65 -20.87
C GLN A 12 30.66 14.74 -19.54
N ARG A 13 30.72 15.91 -18.91
CA ARG A 13 30.13 16.17 -17.60
C ARG A 13 29.03 17.22 -17.73
N GLY A 14 27.81 16.83 -17.43
CA GLY A 14 26.68 17.73 -17.23
C GLY A 14 26.60 18.23 -15.78
N ALA A 15 25.52 18.98 -15.47
CA ALA A 15 25.30 19.53 -14.12
C ALA A 15 25.10 18.44 -13.06
N PHE A 16 24.43 17.35 -13.45
CA PHE A 16 24.03 16.26 -12.56
C PHE A 16 24.54 14.88 -13.01
N ASN A 17 24.94 14.77 -14.28
CA ASN A 17 25.23 13.50 -14.94
C ASN A 17 26.63 13.49 -15.59
N VAL A 18 27.19 12.29 -15.76
CA VAL A 18 28.34 12.03 -16.62
C VAL A 18 27.86 11.13 -17.74
N TYR A 19 28.23 11.44 -18.98
CA TYR A 19 27.86 10.61 -20.12
C TYR A 19 29.04 10.33 -21.04
N TYR A 20 28.97 9.17 -21.69
CA TYR A 20 29.96 8.68 -22.63
C TYR A 20 29.29 8.48 -23.98
N ARG A 21 29.95 8.95 -25.04
CA ARG A 21 29.58 8.63 -26.41
C ARG A 21 30.28 7.35 -26.82
N ILE A 22 29.51 6.37 -27.26
CA ILE A 22 29.97 5.06 -27.71
C ILE A 22 29.71 4.98 -29.21
N ARG A 23 30.75 4.67 -29.99
CA ARG A 23 30.67 4.45 -31.42
C ARG A 23 30.69 2.96 -31.74
N PHE A 24 29.78 2.53 -32.60
CA PHE A 24 29.63 1.15 -33.04
C PHE A 24 30.23 0.92 -34.43
N ALA A 25 30.61 -0.33 -34.72
CA ALA A 25 31.25 -0.71 -35.98
C ALA A 25 30.39 -0.46 -37.23
N ASP A 26 29.07 -0.39 -37.06
CA ASP A 26 28.08 -0.08 -38.11
C ASP A 26 27.94 1.43 -38.36
N GLY A 27 28.69 2.27 -37.64
CA GLY A 27 28.66 3.73 -37.77
C GLY A 27 27.59 4.40 -36.92
N ALA A 28 26.80 3.66 -36.15
CA ALA A 28 25.86 4.24 -35.20
C ALA A 28 26.56 4.68 -33.91
N ASP A 29 26.05 5.74 -33.27
CA ASP A 29 26.54 6.24 -32.00
C ASP A 29 25.42 6.20 -30.94
N ALA A 30 25.79 5.90 -29.69
CA ALA A 30 24.89 5.94 -28.55
C ALA A 30 25.52 6.72 -27.39
N THR A 31 24.66 7.24 -26.52
CA THR A 31 25.04 7.89 -25.27
C THR A 31 24.70 6.98 -24.11
N ILE A 32 25.67 6.66 -23.26
CA ILE A 32 25.40 6.09 -21.93
C ILE A 32 25.56 7.18 -20.89
N ARG A 33 24.53 7.41 -20.07
CA ARG A 33 24.50 8.45 -19.04
C ARG A 33 24.35 7.84 -17.65
N PHE A 34 25.18 8.31 -16.73
CA PHE A 34 25.19 7.95 -15.32
C PHE A 34 24.96 9.20 -14.45
N PRO A 35 24.12 9.12 -13.41
CA PRO A 35 24.00 10.15 -12.40
C PRO A 35 25.27 10.23 -11.55
N MET A 36 25.72 11.45 -11.25
CA MET A 36 26.89 11.65 -10.40
C MET A 36 26.61 11.19 -8.96
N PRO A 37 27.40 10.26 -8.39
CA PRO A 37 27.14 9.67 -7.06
C PRO A 37 27.01 10.67 -5.90
N ALA A 38 27.65 11.84 -5.99
CA ALA A 38 27.62 12.87 -4.96
C ALA A 38 26.35 13.75 -4.97
N TYR A 39 25.55 13.68 -6.05
CA TYR A 39 24.44 14.60 -6.31
C TYR A 39 23.06 13.95 -6.20
N PHE A 40 22.95 12.63 -6.01
CA PHE A 40 21.66 11.96 -5.97
C PHE A 40 21.57 10.87 -4.90
N ARG A 41 20.91 11.20 -3.78
CA ARG A 41 20.38 10.18 -2.87
C ARG A 41 19.26 9.34 -3.49
N TYR A 42 18.58 9.84 -4.53
CA TYR A 42 17.44 9.21 -5.21
C TYR A 42 17.72 8.91 -6.69
N ALA A 43 18.95 8.51 -7.02
CA ALA A 43 19.38 8.31 -8.41
C ALA A 43 18.46 7.35 -9.21
N GLU A 44 18.03 6.26 -8.58
CA GLU A 44 17.15 5.26 -9.22
C GLU A 44 15.72 5.80 -9.40
N GLU A 45 15.18 6.51 -8.40
CA GLU A 45 13.84 7.10 -8.47
C GLU A 45 13.76 8.16 -9.58
N ASN A 46 14.79 9.01 -9.67
CA ASN A 46 14.90 10.04 -10.70
C ASN A 46 15.03 9.44 -12.09
N LEU A 47 15.90 8.43 -12.28
CA LEU A 47 16.07 7.80 -13.59
C LEU A 47 14.76 7.14 -14.07
N LEU A 48 14.06 6.42 -13.19
CA LEU A 48 12.79 5.78 -13.54
C LEU A 48 11.71 6.82 -13.90
N ALA A 49 11.63 7.92 -13.15
CA ALA A 49 10.71 9.01 -13.44
C ALA A 49 11.04 9.70 -14.77
N GLU A 50 12.32 9.91 -15.07
CA GLU A 50 12.78 10.50 -16.32
C GLU A 50 12.43 9.60 -17.53
N VAL A 51 12.71 8.31 -17.45
CA VAL A 51 12.36 7.34 -18.50
C VAL A 51 10.84 7.29 -18.72
N ALA A 52 10.05 7.31 -17.65
CA ALA A 52 8.59 7.35 -17.73
C ALA A 52 8.10 8.61 -18.45
N VAL A 53 8.67 9.76 -18.12
CA VAL A 53 8.36 11.06 -18.75
C VAL A 53 8.74 11.06 -20.23
N MET A 54 9.96 10.63 -20.58
CA MET A 54 10.41 10.58 -21.97
C MET A 54 9.51 9.67 -22.83
N ARG A 55 9.11 8.50 -22.30
CA ARG A 55 8.15 7.62 -22.98
C ARG A 55 6.79 8.28 -23.14
N TYR A 56 6.29 8.95 -22.10
CA TYR A 56 5.02 9.66 -22.19
C TYR A 56 5.06 10.79 -23.23
N ILE A 57 6.09 11.63 -23.20
CA ILE A 57 6.26 12.75 -24.14
C ILE A 57 6.40 12.22 -25.57
N SER A 58 7.20 11.17 -25.79
CA SER A 58 7.35 10.54 -27.11
C SER A 58 6.03 10.00 -27.68
N ASN A 59 5.10 9.58 -26.82
CA ASN A 59 3.82 9.01 -27.25
C ASN A 59 2.71 10.05 -27.42
N ASN A 60 2.84 11.22 -26.78
CA ASN A 60 1.74 12.21 -26.67
C ASN A 60 2.08 13.59 -27.26
N THR A 61 3.32 13.81 -27.70
CA THR A 61 3.80 15.09 -28.23
C THR A 61 4.66 14.89 -29.47
N THR A 62 4.99 15.98 -30.17
CA THR A 62 5.96 16.01 -31.27
C THR A 62 7.31 16.55 -30.82
N ILE A 63 7.53 16.73 -29.52
CA ILE A 63 8.81 17.20 -28.97
C ILE A 63 9.89 16.19 -29.36
N PRO A 64 10.98 16.60 -30.04
CA PRO A 64 12.03 15.69 -30.46
C PRO A 64 12.82 15.21 -29.24
N LEU A 65 12.92 13.89 -29.08
CA LEU A 65 13.58 13.23 -27.95
C LEU A 65 14.59 12.21 -28.45
N PRO A 66 15.72 12.00 -27.75
CA PRO A 66 16.57 10.85 -28.02
C PRO A 66 15.83 9.56 -27.64
N PHE A 67 15.82 8.59 -28.56
CA PHE A 67 15.29 7.26 -28.33
C PHE A 67 16.04 6.51 -27.22
N ILE A 68 15.29 6.00 -26.24
CA ILE A 68 15.84 5.19 -25.15
C ILE A 68 16.10 3.78 -25.66
N LEU A 69 17.37 3.40 -25.77
CA LEU A 69 17.79 2.07 -26.18
C LEU A 69 17.70 1.07 -25.02
N HIS A 70 18.10 1.48 -23.82
CA HIS A 70 18.08 0.64 -22.63
C HIS A 70 18.21 1.51 -21.37
N HIS A 71 17.77 1.01 -20.22
CA HIS A 71 18.06 1.59 -18.92
C HIS A 71 18.04 0.47 -17.88
N ASP A 72 18.89 0.57 -16.87
CA ASP A 72 18.93 -0.40 -15.78
C ASP A 72 19.48 0.20 -14.48
N MET A 73 19.41 -0.58 -13.40
CA MET A 73 19.80 -0.19 -12.06
C MET A 73 21.25 -0.55 -11.76
N LYS A 74 21.66 -0.27 -10.52
CA LYS A 74 23.04 -0.42 -10.08
C LYS A 74 23.59 -1.85 -10.25
N GLU A 75 22.76 -2.89 -10.09
CA GLU A 75 23.22 -4.28 -10.20
C GLU A 75 23.75 -4.64 -11.60
N GLU A 76 23.14 -4.09 -12.64
CA GLU A 76 23.49 -4.35 -14.05
C GLU A 76 24.48 -3.32 -14.62
N SER A 77 24.85 -2.32 -13.81
CA SER A 77 25.79 -1.26 -14.17
C SER A 77 27.23 -1.77 -14.25
N PRO A 78 28.01 -1.41 -15.28
CA PRO A 78 29.43 -1.77 -15.38
C PRO A 78 30.21 -1.34 -14.13
N GLY A 79 30.74 -2.30 -13.37
CA GLY A 79 31.49 -1.99 -12.14
C GLY A 79 30.65 -1.42 -10.98
N GLY A 80 29.31 -1.50 -11.05
CA GLY A 80 28.42 -1.02 -9.99
C GLY A 80 28.37 0.49 -9.83
N LEU A 81 28.58 1.25 -10.92
CA LEU A 81 28.70 2.71 -10.91
C LEU A 81 27.39 3.45 -10.55
N GLY A 82 26.24 2.78 -10.61
CA GLY A 82 24.92 3.34 -10.33
C GLY A 82 23.92 3.07 -11.46
N PRO A 83 22.66 3.50 -11.32
CA PRO A 83 21.67 3.34 -12.39
C PRO A 83 22.12 4.11 -13.64
N PHE A 84 21.71 3.66 -14.82
CA PHE A 84 22.14 4.25 -16.08
C PHE A 84 21.08 4.17 -17.16
N VAL A 85 21.17 5.07 -18.13
CA VAL A 85 20.34 5.06 -19.35
C VAL A 85 21.23 5.12 -20.58
N ILE A 86 20.91 4.29 -21.56
CA ILE A 86 21.50 4.26 -22.88
C ILE A 86 20.47 4.82 -23.86
N MET A 87 20.84 5.86 -24.58
CA MET A 87 20.00 6.54 -25.56
C MET A 87 20.74 6.67 -26.89
N GLU A 88 20.01 6.91 -27.96
CA GLU A 88 20.64 7.29 -29.23
C GLU A 88 21.46 8.58 -29.09
N TRP A 89 22.54 8.68 -29.86
CA TRP A 89 23.28 9.93 -29.99
C TRP A 89 22.59 10.82 -31.02
N VAL A 90 22.15 12.01 -30.60
CA VAL A 90 21.56 13.00 -31.50
C VAL A 90 22.66 13.91 -32.04
N GLU A 91 22.91 13.85 -33.34
CA GLU A 91 23.83 14.77 -34.00
C GLU A 91 23.28 16.20 -33.95
N ASN A 92 24.11 17.14 -33.51
CA ASN A 92 23.73 18.53 -33.25
C ASN A 92 24.92 19.47 -33.55
N ALA A 93 24.62 20.77 -33.62
CA ALA A 93 25.60 21.84 -33.82
C ALA A 93 25.91 22.63 -32.53
N GLY A 94 25.27 22.29 -31.42
CA GLY A 94 25.33 23.00 -30.14
C GLY A 94 23.99 22.92 -29.42
N ASP A 95 23.85 23.70 -28.36
CA ASP A 95 22.59 23.90 -27.63
C ASP A 95 22.03 25.33 -27.81
N VAL A 96 20.84 25.61 -27.29
CA VAL A 96 20.22 26.93 -27.43
C VAL A 96 21.02 28.02 -26.68
N VAL A 97 21.82 27.68 -25.66
CA VAL A 97 22.73 28.65 -25.02
C VAL A 97 23.75 29.13 -26.05
N ASP A 98 24.37 28.24 -26.83
CA ASP A 98 25.35 28.62 -27.85
C ASP A 98 24.78 29.64 -28.86
N VAL A 99 23.48 29.55 -29.16
CA VAL A 99 22.78 30.45 -30.07
C VAL A 99 22.52 31.84 -29.45
N LEU A 100 22.23 31.87 -28.14
CA LEU A 100 21.82 33.07 -27.38
C LEU A 100 22.98 33.75 -26.63
N ASN A 101 24.12 33.09 -26.50
CA ASN A 101 25.27 33.56 -25.74
C ASN A 101 26.05 34.63 -26.50
N THR A 102 26.73 35.50 -25.75
CA THR A 102 27.60 36.54 -26.31
C THR A 102 28.74 35.89 -27.10
N PRO A 103 28.94 36.25 -28.39
CA PRO A 103 29.99 35.66 -29.21
C PRO A 103 31.39 35.82 -28.61
N GLY A 104 32.21 34.76 -28.70
CA GLY A 104 33.62 34.80 -28.29
C GLY A 104 33.90 34.47 -26.82
N LEU A 105 32.89 34.10 -26.03
CA LEU A 105 33.07 33.53 -24.70
C LEU A 105 33.54 32.06 -24.80
N ASP A 106 34.45 31.64 -23.92
CA ASP A 106 34.82 30.22 -23.78
C ASP A 106 33.63 29.47 -23.17
N TYR A 107 33.43 28.21 -23.57
CA TYR A 107 32.43 27.32 -22.98
C TYR A 107 32.59 27.16 -21.45
N LYS A 108 33.79 27.42 -20.91
CA LYS A 108 34.06 27.41 -19.46
C LYS A 108 33.52 28.63 -18.72
N ASP A 109 33.26 29.73 -19.42
CA ASP A 109 32.75 30.96 -18.81
C ASP A 109 31.22 30.87 -18.61
N PRO A 110 30.66 31.45 -17.54
CA PRO A 110 29.22 31.49 -17.34
C PRO A 110 28.52 32.18 -18.52
N PRO A 111 27.43 31.62 -19.06
CA PRO A 111 26.76 32.19 -20.22
C PRO A 111 26.24 33.60 -19.93
N VAL A 112 26.38 34.48 -20.91
CA VAL A 112 25.93 35.87 -20.90
C VAL A 112 25.11 36.08 -22.15
N PHE A 113 23.80 36.31 -21.98
CA PHE A 113 22.91 36.58 -23.11
C PHE A 113 23.43 37.77 -23.92
N ASP A 114 23.56 37.58 -25.24
CA ASP A 114 24.05 38.58 -26.17
C ASP A 114 23.10 39.79 -26.24
N PRO A 115 23.49 40.98 -25.74
CA PRO A 115 22.64 42.16 -25.82
C PRO A 115 22.43 42.66 -27.25
N HIS A 116 23.22 42.17 -28.22
CA HIS A 116 23.18 42.55 -29.63
C HIS A 116 22.66 41.45 -30.54
N ILE A 117 22.03 40.41 -29.97
CA ILE A 117 21.42 39.34 -30.77
C ILE A 117 20.40 39.92 -31.75
N ASP A 118 20.45 39.43 -32.99
CA ASP A 118 19.45 39.74 -34.00
C ASP A 118 18.06 39.32 -33.50
N GLU A 119 17.08 40.23 -33.60
CA GLU A 119 15.75 40.00 -33.01
C GLU A 119 14.97 38.92 -33.78
N GLU A 120 15.17 38.76 -35.09
CA GLU A 120 14.56 37.66 -35.86
C GLU A 120 15.14 36.31 -35.42
N LYS A 121 16.46 36.25 -35.20
CA LYS A 121 17.12 35.05 -34.64
C LYS A 121 16.62 34.71 -33.24
N LEU A 122 16.40 35.72 -32.39
CA LEU A 122 15.86 35.55 -31.04
C LEU A 122 14.40 35.06 -31.08
N GLU A 123 13.56 35.68 -31.90
CA GLU A 123 12.15 35.29 -32.09
C GLU A 123 12.05 33.86 -32.64
N HIS A 124 12.92 33.49 -33.59
CA HIS A 124 12.99 32.11 -34.10
C HIS A 124 13.29 31.08 -33.01
N MET A 125 14.19 31.40 -32.07
CA MET A 125 14.47 30.49 -30.96
C MET A 125 13.35 30.45 -29.92
N TYR A 126 12.74 31.60 -29.63
CA TYR A 126 11.62 31.69 -28.69
C TYR A 126 10.37 30.99 -29.21
N ASP A 127 10.09 31.06 -30.51
CA ASP A 127 9.00 30.32 -31.16
C ASP A 127 9.12 28.80 -30.92
N GLN A 128 10.31 28.24 -31.17
CA GLN A 128 10.54 26.80 -30.97
C GLN A 128 10.45 26.38 -29.50
N MET A 129 10.94 27.21 -28.58
CA MET A 129 10.81 26.96 -27.13
C MET A 129 9.36 27.12 -26.65
N ALA A 130 8.62 28.07 -27.21
CA ALA A 130 7.20 28.28 -26.94
C ALA A 130 6.37 27.08 -27.37
N ASP A 131 6.68 26.48 -28.53
CA ASP A 131 6.05 25.25 -28.99
C ASP A 131 6.25 24.09 -27.99
N VAL A 132 7.48 23.88 -27.51
CA VAL A 132 7.77 22.86 -26.49
C VAL A 132 6.95 23.08 -25.22
N LEU A 133 6.90 24.31 -24.70
CA LEU A 133 6.16 24.64 -23.48
C LEU A 133 4.64 24.47 -23.64
N LEU A 134 4.10 24.83 -24.81
CA LEU A 134 2.69 24.67 -25.13
C LEU A 134 2.29 23.18 -25.27
N GLN A 135 3.17 22.36 -25.83
CA GLN A 135 2.95 20.91 -25.88
C GLN A 135 2.97 20.27 -24.47
N LEU A 136 3.85 20.73 -23.59
CA LEU A 136 3.90 20.25 -22.20
C LEU A 136 2.65 20.68 -21.40
N SER A 137 2.14 21.90 -21.58
CA SER A 137 0.96 22.39 -20.85
C SER A 137 -0.32 21.60 -21.17
N LYS A 138 -0.38 20.97 -22.35
CA LYS A 138 -1.46 20.05 -22.76
C LYS A 138 -1.40 18.69 -22.05
N CYS A 139 -0.26 18.30 -21.50
CA CYS A 139 -0.07 17.03 -20.82
C CYS A 139 -0.64 17.11 -19.39
N LYS A 140 -1.94 16.85 -19.25
CA LYS A 140 -2.73 17.11 -18.02
C LYS A 140 -3.06 15.83 -17.25
N PHE A 141 -2.91 15.87 -15.92
CA PHE A 141 -3.10 14.72 -15.02
C PHE A 141 -4.06 15.04 -13.86
N PRO A 142 -4.67 14.02 -13.23
CA PRO A 142 -5.64 14.21 -12.14
C PRO A 142 -5.00 14.47 -10.77
N VAL A 143 -3.69 14.21 -10.60
CA VAL A 143 -2.97 14.43 -9.34
C VAL A 143 -1.56 14.98 -9.61
N ILE A 144 -1.00 15.69 -8.62
CA ILE A 144 0.38 16.18 -8.62
C ILE A 144 1.30 15.04 -8.15
N GLY A 145 2.31 14.71 -8.97
CA GLY A 145 3.20 13.57 -8.73
C GLY A 145 4.16 13.30 -9.88
N SER A 146 5.16 12.46 -9.65
CA SER A 146 6.05 11.97 -10.71
C SER A 146 5.43 10.75 -11.42
N LEU A 147 5.62 10.71 -12.74
CA LEU A 147 5.13 9.64 -13.59
C LEU A 147 5.88 8.34 -13.32
N SER A 148 5.16 7.24 -13.45
CA SER A 148 5.69 5.88 -13.31
C SER A 148 4.83 4.89 -14.08
N SER A 149 5.41 3.75 -14.46
CA SER A 149 4.65 2.60 -14.96
C SER A 149 4.38 1.61 -13.83
N GLN A 150 3.16 1.07 -13.77
CA GLN A 150 2.81 0.03 -12.77
C GLN A 150 3.54 -1.30 -13.03
N ASP A 151 3.87 -1.61 -14.31
CA ASP A 151 4.49 -2.88 -14.73
C ASP A 151 5.68 -2.72 -15.70
N GLY A 152 6.29 -1.54 -15.81
CA GLY A 152 7.40 -1.28 -16.76
C GLY A 152 6.97 -0.89 -18.18
N GLU A 153 5.75 -1.28 -18.62
CA GLU A 153 5.22 -1.01 -19.98
C GLU A 153 3.78 -0.43 -20.03
N GLY A 154 3.13 -0.20 -18.87
CA GLY A 154 1.78 0.38 -18.79
C GLY A 154 1.70 1.91 -19.02
N ASP A 155 0.48 2.45 -18.95
CA ASP A 155 0.22 3.90 -19.04
C ASP A 155 1.04 4.67 -17.99
N GLN A 156 1.72 5.74 -18.43
CA GLN A 156 2.56 6.55 -17.55
C GLN A 156 1.67 7.52 -16.78
N VAL A 157 1.38 7.20 -15.52
CA VAL A 157 0.52 8.02 -14.65
C VAL A 157 1.26 8.44 -13.38
N PRO A 158 0.92 9.61 -12.78
CA PRO A 158 1.52 10.02 -11.53
C PRO A 158 1.09 9.12 -10.37
N THR A 159 2.00 8.29 -9.86
CA THR A 159 1.75 7.43 -8.67
C THR A 159 2.74 7.64 -7.54
N LYS A 160 3.80 8.43 -7.80
CA LYS A 160 4.89 8.69 -6.86
C LYS A 160 4.94 10.17 -6.49
N ARG A 161 5.67 10.46 -5.40
CA ARG A 161 5.94 11.83 -4.98
C ARG A 161 6.53 12.69 -6.10
N PRO A 162 6.20 13.99 -6.15
CA PRO A 162 6.86 14.91 -7.06
C PRO A 162 8.37 14.93 -6.77
N LEU A 163 9.18 14.52 -7.74
CA LEU A 163 10.64 14.65 -7.66
C LEU A 163 11.10 15.99 -8.22
N SER A 164 10.65 17.08 -7.59
CA SER A 164 11.07 18.42 -8.00
C SER A 164 12.56 18.67 -7.77
N LEU A 165 13.13 19.62 -8.51
CA LEU A 165 14.52 20.04 -8.31
C LEU A 165 14.73 20.54 -6.87
N ASN A 166 13.71 21.21 -6.32
CA ASN A 166 13.74 21.71 -4.95
C ASN A 166 13.88 20.57 -3.92
N ILE A 167 13.08 19.51 -4.04
CA ILE A 167 13.14 18.35 -3.12
C ILE A 167 14.52 17.69 -3.16
N SER A 168 15.07 17.53 -4.36
CA SER A 168 16.42 16.98 -4.55
C SER A 168 17.48 17.87 -3.90
N GLN A 169 17.41 19.19 -4.11
CA GLN A 169 18.35 20.14 -3.50
C GLN A 169 18.26 20.15 -1.96
N VAL A 170 17.04 20.15 -1.41
CA VAL A 170 16.80 20.11 0.04
C VAL A 170 17.36 18.83 0.67
N ALA A 171 17.20 17.68 0.01
CA ALA A 171 17.75 16.40 0.46
C ALA A 171 19.29 16.37 0.39
N ASN A 172 19.88 16.86 -0.69
CA ASN A 172 21.31 16.75 -0.96
C ASN A 172 22.12 17.84 -0.24
N PHE A 173 21.77 19.10 -0.44
CA PHE A 173 22.50 20.26 0.09
C PHE A 173 21.98 20.69 1.47
N GLY A 174 20.67 20.63 1.68
CA GLY A 174 20.06 20.93 2.98
C GLY A 174 20.30 19.85 4.04
N ARG A 175 20.74 18.65 3.62
CA ARG A 175 20.89 17.45 4.47
C ARG A 175 19.64 17.13 5.29
N VAL A 176 18.46 17.48 4.77
CA VAL A 176 17.18 17.14 5.41
C VAL A 176 17.01 15.62 5.39
N PRO A 177 16.73 14.98 6.54
CA PRO A 177 16.55 13.52 6.58
C PRO A 177 15.37 13.06 5.71
N HIS A 178 15.50 11.91 5.03
CA HIS A 178 14.46 11.40 4.11
C HIS A 178 13.06 11.33 4.75
N PHE A 179 12.97 10.94 6.03
CA PHE A 179 11.69 10.80 6.74
C PHE A 179 10.97 12.14 7.01
N GLN A 180 11.62 13.28 6.75
CA GLN A 180 10.99 14.59 6.80
C GLN A 180 10.39 15.00 5.44
N LEU A 181 10.79 14.33 4.36
CA LEU A 181 10.25 14.56 3.01
C LEU A 181 9.04 13.63 2.75
N PRO A 182 8.14 13.98 1.80
CA PRO A 182 7.04 13.13 1.40
C PRO A 182 7.50 11.70 1.09
N SER A 183 6.71 10.69 1.48
CA SER A 183 7.03 9.30 1.19
C SER A 183 6.94 9.04 -0.32
N ILE A 184 7.61 8.00 -0.81
CA ILE A 184 7.63 7.66 -2.24
C ILE A 184 6.22 7.50 -2.86
N THR A 185 5.24 7.03 -2.08
CA THR A 185 3.86 6.80 -2.51
C THR A 185 2.94 8.00 -2.34
N THR A 186 3.45 9.16 -1.93
CA THR A 186 2.62 10.35 -1.68
C THR A 186 2.33 11.05 -3.01
N THR A 187 1.08 11.26 -3.36
CA THR A 187 0.65 12.20 -4.41
C THR A 187 -0.25 13.27 -3.79
N PHE A 188 -0.43 14.40 -4.47
CA PHE A 188 -1.29 15.49 -3.97
C PHE A 188 -2.48 15.69 -4.89
N THR A 189 -3.67 15.83 -4.32
CA THR A 189 -4.92 16.02 -5.10
C THR A 189 -5.26 17.48 -5.31
N SER A 190 -4.51 18.41 -4.70
CA SER A 190 -4.72 19.86 -4.87
C SER A 190 -3.43 20.68 -4.85
N SER A 191 -3.44 21.83 -5.53
CA SER A 191 -2.34 22.81 -5.50
C SER A 191 -2.08 23.30 -4.08
N SER A 192 -3.12 23.59 -3.29
CA SER A 192 -2.99 24.03 -1.89
C SER A 192 -2.23 23.04 -1.02
N GLU A 193 -2.54 21.75 -1.14
CA GLU A 193 -1.85 20.70 -0.38
C GLU A 193 -0.36 20.64 -0.76
N TYR A 194 -0.05 20.75 -2.05
CA TYR A 194 1.34 20.76 -2.51
C TYR A 194 2.11 22.03 -2.09
N TYR A 195 1.50 23.21 -2.19
CA TYR A 195 2.11 24.45 -1.68
C TYR A 195 2.36 24.40 -0.17
N PHE A 196 1.46 23.78 0.59
CA PHE A 196 1.69 23.55 2.02
C PHE A 196 2.84 22.57 2.28
N ALA A 197 2.97 21.51 1.49
CA ALA A 197 4.12 20.61 1.56
C ALA A 197 5.44 21.34 1.26
N LEU A 198 5.49 22.17 0.21
CA LEU A 198 6.65 23.00 -0.11
C LEU A 198 6.98 23.98 1.03
N ALA A 199 5.98 24.68 1.59
CA ALA A 199 6.17 25.60 2.71
C ALA A 199 6.76 24.93 3.96
N ASN A 200 6.39 23.67 4.24
CA ASN A 200 7.00 22.88 5.31
C ASN A 200 8.47 22.57 5.00
N MET A 201 8.80 22.26 3.74
CA MET A 201 10.19 22.02 3.33
C MET A 201 11.08 23.25 3.51
N HIS A 202 10.57 24.48 3.31
CA HIS A 202 11.34 25.69 3.59
C HIS A 202 11.80 25.76 5.05
N LEU A 203 10.92 25.41 6.00
CA LEU A 203 11.26 25.37 7.42
C LEU A 203 12.21 24.21 7.76
N GLN A 204 12.00 23.05 7.15
CA GLN A 204 12.89 21.90 7.32
C GLN A 204 14.31 22.23 6.84
N GLN A 205 14.46 22.83 5.65
CA GLN A 205 15.75 23.25 5.15
C GLN A 205 16.44 24.22 6.11
N LEU A 206 15.74 25.27 6.58
CA LEU A 206 16.33 26.22 7.53
C LEU A 206 16.72 25.52 8.85
N SER A 207 15.95 24.54 9.29
CA SER A 207 16.19 23.80 10.54
C SER A 207 17.35 22.81 10.45
N PHE A 208 17.51 22.09 9.34
CA PHE A 208 18.50 21.02 9.20
C PHE A 208 19.80 21.45 8.52
N GLN A 209 19.79 22.52 7.73
CA GLN A 209 21.02 23.03 7.13
C GLN A 209 21.96 23.50 8.24
N ARG A 210 23.14 22.86 8.30
CA ARG A 210 24.25 23.20 9.20
C ARG A 210 25.33 23.92 8.39
N ASN A 211 26.10 24.79 9.06
CA ASN A 211 26.99 25.84 8.54
C ASN A 211 26.25 27.13 8.18
N GLN A 212 26.83 28.29 8.54
CA GLN A 212 26.55 29.70 8.10
C GLN A 212 25.17 30.03 7.49
N ALA A 213 24.10 29.33 7.88
CA ALA A 213 22.75 29.50 7.32
C ALA A 213 22.12 30.82 7.74
N ILE A 214 22.67 31.40 8.82
CA ILE A 214 22.28 32.70 9.37
C ILE A 214 23.51 33.59 9.56
N ASP A 215 23.35 34.88 9.33
CA ASP A 215 24.40 35.89 9.52
C ASP A 215 24.37 36.47 10.94
N SER A 216 23.17 36.66 11.50
CA SER A 216 22.95 37.21 12.84
C SER A 216 21.65 36.66 13.45
N ALA A 217 21.41 36.97 14.73
CA ALA A 217 20.14 36.66 15.38
C ALA A 217 18.94 37.32 14.65
N GLU A 218 19.13 38.55 14.16
CA GLU A 218 18.10 39.28 13.43
C GLU A 218 17.83 38.65 12.06
N ASP A 219 18.88 38.25 11.33
CA ASP A 219 18.73 37.50 10.08
C ASP A 219 17.99 36.17 10.29
N CYS A 220 18.31 35.44 11.36
CA CYS A 220 17.60 34.22 11.71
C CYS A 220 16.10 34.47 11.97
N ARG A 221 15.76 35.50 12.73
CA ARG A 221 14.36 35.90 12.96
C ARG A 221 13.67 36.27 11.66
N LYS A 222 14.30 37.07 10.79
CA LYS A 222 13.75 37.43 9.46
C LYS A 222 13.44 36.20 8.63
N LYS A 223 14.39 35.27 8.51
CA LYS A 223 14.25 34.01 7.78
C LYS A 223 13.16 33.11 8.34
N TYR A 224 13.04 33.05 9.67
CA TYR A 224 12.02 32.23 10.35
C TYR A 224 10.61 32.82 10.15
N ILE A 225 10.45 34.13 10.37
CA ILE A 225 9.18 34.84 10.21
C ILE A 225 8.66 34.70 8.78
N ALA A 226 9.51 34.97 7.78
CA ALA A 226 9.14 34.84 6.37
C ALA A 226 8.57 33.45 6.05
N ARG A 227 9.25 32.38 6.50
CA ARG A 227 8.81 30.99 6.27
C ARG A 227 7.55 30.62 7.05
N GLN A 228 7.38 31.12 8.29
CA GLN A 228 6.17 30.89 9.07
C GLN A 228 4.95 31.57 8.44
N LEU A 229 5.11 32.80 7.97
CA LEU A 229 4.04 33.53 7.31
C LEU A 229 3.73 32.96 5.93
N PHE A 230 4.75 32.56 5.16
CA PHE A 230 4.53 31.82 3.91
C PHE A 230 3.77 30.51 4.15
N ARG A 231 4.14 29.75 5.20
CA ARG A 231 3.40 28.55 5.62
C ARG A 231 1.97 28.84 6.07
N LYS A 232 1.74 29.97 6.76
CA LYS A 232 0.40 30.41 7.15
C LYS A 232 -0.47 30.63 5.91
N LEU A 233 0.03 31.38 4.93
CA LEU A 233 -0.66 31.59 3.66
C LEU A 233 -0.96 30.28 2.93
N ALA A 234 -0.01 29.34 2.92
CA ALA A 234 -0.21 28.02 2.33
C ALA A 234 -1.31 27.22 3.06
N SER A 235 -1.33 27.26 4.40
CA SER A 235 -2.32 26.55 5.21
C SER A 235 -3.72 27.12 5.11
N GLU A 236 -3.83 28.40 4.75
CA GLU A 236 -5.09 29.11 4.51
C GLU A 236 -5.49 29.09 3.02
N SER A 237 -4.81 28.27 2.20
CA SER A 237 -5.05 28.15 0.75
C SER A 237 -4.96 29.48 -0.03
N GLN A 238 -4.20 30.45 0.47
CA GLN A 238 -4.06 31.77 -0.16
C GLN A 238 -2.98 31.81 -1.27
N LEU A 239 -2.16 30.74 -1.39
CA LEU A 239 -1.09 30.67 -2.39
C LEU A 239 -1.54 30.05 -3.72
N ALA A 240 -2.52 29.15 -3.68
CA ALA A 240 -3.09 28.53 -4.86
C ALA A 240 -4.13 29.45 -5.53
N ASP A 241 -4.36 29.27 -6.82
CA ASP A 241 -5.50 29.88 -7.49
C ASP A 241 -6.74 28.98 -7.30
N PRO A 242 -7.85 29.49 -6.72
CA PRO A 242 -9.07 28.70 -6.54
C PRO A 242 -9.63 28.11 -7.85
N GLU A 243 -9.37 28.72 -9.01
CA GLU A 243 -9.80 28.20 -10.31
C GLU A 243 -9.13 26.86 -10.65
N PHE A 244 -7.87 26.67 -10.24
CA PHE A 244 -7.01 25.54 -10.65
C PHE A 244 -6.59 24.63 -9.49
N ASP A 245 -7.05 24.93 -8.27
CA ASP A 245 -6.61 24.22 -7.07
C ASP A 245 -6.86 22.70 -7.15
N GLN A 246 -7.93 22.26 -7.82
CA GLN A 246 -8.30 20.85 -7.97
C GLN A 246 -7.82 20.23 -9.29
N GLY A 247 -6.97 20.93 -10.04
CA GLY A 247 -6.45 20.51 -11.34
C GLY A 247 -7.38 20.87 -12.52
N PRO A 248 -7.11 20.31 -13.72
CA PRO A 248 -6.08 19.30 -13.99
C PRO A 248 -4.64 19.85 -13.90
N PHE A 249 -3.70 18.97 -13.58
CA PHE A 249 -2.30 19.30 -13.29
C PHE A 249 -1.40 19.05 -14.51
N PRO A 250 -0.90 20.10 -15.19
CA PRO A 250 -0.03 19.95 -16.35
C PRO A 250 1.36 19.42 -16.00
N LEU A 251 2.02 18.80 -16.97
CA LEU A 251 3.41 18.34 -16.86
C LEU A 251 4.35 19.54 -16.83
N TRP A 252 5.31 19.52 -15.90
CA TRP A 252 6.27 20.60 -15.70
C TRP A 252 7.66 20.04 -15.41
N CYS A 253 8.68 20.62 -16.03
CA CYS A 253 10.09 20.30 -15.79
C CYS A 253 10.80 21.49 -15.14
N ASP A 254 11.33 21.30 -13.92
CA ASP A 254 11.99 22.37 -13.18
C ASP A 254 13.33 22.84 -13.77
N ASP A 255 13.96 21.98 -14.59
CA ASP A 255 15.26 22.24 -15.25
C ASP A 255 15.16 22.43 -16.77
N LEU A 256 13.94 22.56 -17.34
CA LEU A 256 13.79 22.86 -18.76
C LEU A 256 14.32 24.27 -19.05
N ARG A 257 15.47 24.34 -19.71
CA ARG A 257 16.23 25.56 -20.01
C ARG A 257 17.05 25.39 -21.30
N PRO A 258 17.56 26.48 -21.90
CA PRO A 258 18.28 26.45 -23.18
C PRO A 258 19.43 25.44 -23.27
N ALA A 259 20.15 25.21 -22.17
CA ALA A 259 21.28 24.26 -22.13
C ALA A 259 20.86 22.79 -22.34
N ASN A 260 19.56 22.49 -22.16
CA ASN A 260 19.01 21.14 -22.28
C ASN A 260 18.27 20.96 -23.63
N VAL A 261 18.45 21.89 -24.58
CA VAL A 261 17.81 21.86 -25.90
C VAL A 261 18.88 21.94 -26.97
N LEU A 262 19.06 20.84 -27.69
CA LEU A 262 20.06 20.72 -28.77
C LEU A 262 19.51 21.31 -30.06
N VAL A 263 20.37 21.96 -30.84
CA VAL A 263 20.02 22.56 -32.13
C VAL A 263 20.88 22.03 -33.27
N ASP A 264 20.34 22.01 -34.49
CA ASP A 264 21.10 21.71 -35.70
C ASP A 264 21.82 22.94 -36.27
N LYS A 265 22.48 22.77 -37.43
CA LYS A 265 23.23 23.84 -38.10
C LYS A 265 22.36 24.99 -38.60
N ASP A 266 21.06 24.76 -38.74
CA ASP A 266 20.07 25.75 -39.16
C ASP A 266 19.34 26.37 -37.94
N HIS A 267 19.84 26.12 -36.73
CA HIS A 267 19.25 26.52 -35.44
C HIS A 267 17.85 25.96 -35.17
N LYS A 268 17.51 24.80 -35.75
CA LYS A 268 16.27 24.08 -35.40
C LYS A 268 16.49 23.14 -34.23
N ILE A 269 15.50 22.99 -33.35
CA ILE A 269 15.58 22.04 -32.24
C ILE A 269 15.75 20.62 -32.79
N ALA A 270 16.90 20.03 -32.52
CA ALA A 270 17.24 18.65 -32.89
C ALA A 270 16.74 17.65 -31.85
N ALA A 271 16.86 17.99 -30.56
CA ALA A 271 16.30 17.21 -29.45
C ALA A 271 16.23 18.02 -28.16
N VAL A 272 15.23 17.74 -27.32
CA VAL A 272 15.18 18.17 -25.92
C VAL A 272 15.67 17.03 -25.04
N ILE A 273 16.71 17.30 -24.26
CA ILE A 273 17.40 16.33 -23.41
C ILE A 273 17.20 16.68 -21.93
N ASP A 274 17.63 15.78 -21.05
CA ASP A 274 17.65 15.99 -19.59
C ASP A 274 16.27 16.30 -18.99
N TRP A 275 15.40 15.29 -18.98
CA TRP A 275 14.02 15.36 -18.46
C TRP A 275 13.93 15.10 -16.95
N GLU A 276 15.07 15.16 -16.26
CA GLU A 276 15.13 15.09 -14.81
C GLU A 276 14.26 16.19 -14.18
N PHE A 277 13.71 15.90 -13.00
CA PHE A 277 12.85 16.83 -12.25
C PHE A 277 11.55 17.22 -12.97
N THR A 278 11.03 16.32 -13.81
CA THR A 278 9.72 16.46 -14.47
C THR A 278 8.62 15.76 -13.67
N TYR A 279 7.49 16.45 -13.45
CA TYR A 279 6.36 15.96 -12.67
C TYR A 279 5.06 16.68 -13.08
N ALA A 280 3.89 16.07 -12.78
CA ALA A 280 2.62 16.77 -12.87
C ALA A 280 2.54 17.80 -11.73
N ALA A 281 2.36 19.08 -12.07
CA ALA A 281 2.50 20.21 -11.16
C ALA A 281 1.22 21.06 -11.09
N PRO A 282 1.04 21.91 -10.06
CA PRO A 282 0.03 22.96 -10.07
C PRO A 282 0.04 23.74 -11.39
N ALA A 283 -1.14 24.00 -11.95
CA ALA A 283 -1.26 24.71 -13.22
C ALA A 283 -0.60 26.10 -13.16
N GLU A 284 -0.65 26.74 -12.00
CA GLU A 284 -0.03 28.05 -11.72
C GLU A 284 1.49 28.06 -11.93
N ILE A 285 2.15 26.91 -11.79
CA ILE A 285 3.58 26.75 -12.09
C ILE A 285 3.80 26.71 -13.60
N SER A 286 2.95 25.99 -14.34
CA SER A 286 3.02 25.98 -15.82
C SER A 286 2.67 27.33 -16.44
N PHE A 287 1.87 28.14 -15.76
CA PHE A 287 1.55 29.51 -16.16
C PHE A 287 2.66 30.51 -15.82
N SER A 288 3.77 30.08 -15.20
CA SER A 288 4.87 30.97 -14.88
C SER A 288 5.76 31.19 -16.11
N PRO A 289 6.03 32.44 -16.52
CA PRO A 289 6.98 32.71 -17.59
C PRO A 289 8.37 32.07 -17.36
N PRO A 290 9.09 31.67 -18.42
CA PRO A 290 10.39 31.03 -18.27
C PRO A 290 11.40 32.00 -17.64
N TRP A 291 12.02 31.62 -16.52
CA TRP A 291 13.00 32.48 -15.84
C TRP A 291 14.30 32.69 -16.64
N TRP A 292 14.58 31.82 -17.62
CA TRP A 292 15.85 31.75 -18.33
C TRP A 292 15.95 32.62 -19.58
N LEU A 293 14.98 33.51 -19.86
CA LEU A 293 15.02 34.43 -21.02
C LEU A 293 16.27 35.35 -21.05
N ARG A 294 17.02 35.42 -19.94
CA ARG A 294 18.31 36.12 -19.83
C ARG A 294 19.48 35.19 -19.49
N LEU A 295 19.31 33.88 -19.64
CA LEU A 295 20.23 32.78 -19.30
C LEU A 295 20.64 32.68 -17.81
N LYS A 296 20.32 33.69 -16.98
CA LYS A 296 20.59 33.72 -15.54
C LYS A 296 19.31 33.88 -14.74
N ALA A 297 19.19 33.07 -13.68
CA ALA A 297 18.05 33.11 -12.76
C ALA A 297 18.09 34.37 -11.87
N PRO A 298 16.94 34.83 -11.34
CA PRO A 298 16.86 35.96 -10.42
C PRO A 298 17.85 35.89 -9.25
N LYS A 299 18.03 34.70 -8.66
CA LYS A 299 18.93 34.48 -7.52
C LYS A 299 20.42 34.63 -7.85
N ASP A 300 20.79 34.48 -9.12
CA ASP A 300 22.18 34.51 -9.59
C ASP A 300 22.54 35.88 -10.20
N TRP A 301 21.65 36.86 -10.07
CA TRP A 301 21.79 38.19 -10.65
C TRP A 301 22.48 39.17 -9.69
N GLY A 302 23.74 39.49 -9.96
CA GLY A 302 24.58 40.31 -9.08
C GLY A 302 24.14 41.77 -8.88
N ALA A 303 23.36 42.33 -9.81
CA ALA A 303 22.87 43.71 -9.74
C ALA A 303 21.56 43.88 -8.95
N GLY A 304 20.97 42.78 -8.45
CA GLY A 304 19.75 42.78 -7.64
C GLY A 304 18.47 42.51 -8.45
N LEU A 305 17.37 42.28 -7.72
CA LEU A 305 16.10 41.82 -8.30
C LEU A 305 15.42 42.88 -9.20
N ASP A 306 15.54 44.17 -8.86
CA ASP A 306 14.93 45.25 -9.65
C ASP A 306 15.60 45.37 -11.03
N ASP A 307 16.93 45.26 -11.09
CA ASP A 307 17.68 45.26 -12.35
C ASP A 307 17.41 43.98 -13.18
N TRP A 308 17.27 42.84 -12.51
CA TRP A 308 16.87 41.60 -13.18
C TRP A 308 15.49 41.76 -13.83
N VAL A 309 14.50 42.32 -13.13
CA VAL A 309 13.15 42.58 -13.67
C VAL A 309 13.22 43.53 -14.87
N ALA A 310 13.93 44.65 -14.73
CA ALA A 310 14.04 45.66 -15.80
C ALA A 310 14.67 45.09 -17.09
N THR A 311 15.63 44.17 -16.96
CA THR A 311 16.29 43.52 -18.10
C THR A 311 15.53 42.30 -18.63
N TYR A 312 14.66 41.69 -17.82
CA TYR A 312 13.85 40.53 -18.17
C TYR A 312 12.57 40.91 -18.94
N GLU A 313 11.87 41.97 -18.53
CA GLU A 313 10.59 42.39 -19.12
C GLU A 313 10.60 42.57 -20.64
N PRO A 314 11.61 43.22 -21.26
CA PRO A 314 11.68 43.33 -22.71
C PRO A 314 11.75 41.96 -23.41
N ARG A 315 12.43 41.00 -22.79
CA ARG A 315 12.58 39.64 -23.34
C ARG A 315 11.35 38.80 -23.12
N LEU A 316 10.65 38.99 -22.01
CA LEU A 316 9.31 38.44 -21.80
C LEU A 316 8.34 38.92 -22.88
N ALA A 317 8.37 40.20 -23.23
CA ALA A 317 7.53 40.73 -24.30
C ALA A 317 7.82 40.07 -25.66
N THR A 318 9.08 39.86 -26.01
CA THR A 318 9.46 39.11 -27.24
C THR A 318 8.98 37.67 -27.19
N PHE A 319 9.17 36.97 -26.07
CA PHE A 319 8.71 35.59 -25.91
C PHE A 319 7.19 35.45 -26.01
N LEU A 320 6.43 36.37 -25.40
CA LEU A 320 4.97 36.38 -25.48
C LEU A 320 4.48 36.60 -26.91
N ARG A 321 5.12 37.48 -27.70
CA ARG A 321 4.77 37.65 -29.12
C ARG A 321 4.98 36.37 -29.92
N ALA A 322 6.10 35.67 -29.70
CA ALA A 322 6.39 34.41 -30.36
C ALA A 322 5.35 33.33 -29.98
N LEU A 323 5.02 33.22 -28.69
CA LEU A 323 4.00 32.30 -28.20
C LEU A 323 2.60 32.62 -28.75
N GLU A 324 2.20 33.89 -28.78
CA GLU A 324 0.90 34.32 -29.37
C GLU A 324 0.80 33.99 -30.86
N ALA A 325 1.89 34.20 -31.62
CA ALA A 325 1.95 33.82 -33.02
C ALA A 325 1.80 32.31 -33.19
N LYS A 326 2.47 31.51 -32.35
CA LYS A 326 2.42 30.06 -32.39
C LYS A 326 1.06 29.49 -32.01
N GLU A 327 0.45 30.04 -30.97
CA GLU A 327 -0.91 29.67 -30.55
C GLU A 327 -1.92 29.96 -31.64
N LYS A 328 -1.82 31.12 -32.31
CA LYS A 328 -2.68 31.47 -33.44
C LYS A 328 -2.52 30.46 -34.59
N GLU A 329 -1.28 30.11 -34.94
CA GLU A 329 -0.98 29.10 -35.97
C GLU A 329 -1.67 27.77 -35.64
N LEU A 330 -1.55 27.29 -34.40
CA LEU A 330 -2.11 26.01 -33.96
C LEU A 330 -3.64 26.03 -33.82
N ILE A 331 -4.24 27.16 -33.43
CA ILE A 331 -5.69 27.35 -33.42
C ILE A 331 -6.24 27.29 -34.84
N GLU A 332 -5.59 27.96 -35.80
CA GLU A 332 -5.99 27.93 -37.22
C GLU A 332 -5.87 26.51 -37.81
N GLN A 333 -4.92 25.70 -37.33
CA GLN A 333 -4.76 24.29 -37.70
C GLN A 333 -5.70 23.33 -36.95
N GLY A 334 -6.47 23.82 -35.96
CA GLY A 334 -7.35 22.98 -35.12
C GLY A 334 -6.60 22.06 -34.15
N LEU A 335 -5.34 22.38 -33.83
CA LEU A 335 -4.47 21.61 -32.92
C LEU A 335 -4.41 22.19 -31.49
N LEU A 336 -5.00 23.38 -31.29
CA LEU A 336 -5.13 24.07 -30.01
C LEU A 336 -6.54 24.66 -29.85
N GLU A 337 -7.15 24.44 -28.69
CA GLU A 337 -8.43 25.06 -28.33
C GLU A 337 -8.20 26.47 -27.78
N PRO A 338 -9.09 27.45 -28.03
CA PRO A 338 -8.97 28.80 -27.49
C PRO A 338 -8.90 28.86 -25.95
N SER A 339 -9.40 27.84 -25.25
CA SER A 339 -9.31 27.74 -23.78
C SER A 339 -7.95 27.28 -23.26
N ASP A 340 -7.09 26.74 -24.12
CA ASP A 340 -5.78 26.17 -23.77
C ASP A 340 -4.61 27.12 -24.11
N VAL A 341 -4.90 28.38 -24.44
CA VAL A 341 -3.88 29.42 -24.68
C VAL A 341 -3.08 29.71 -23.41
N LEU A 342 -1.76 29.76 -23.56
CA LEU A 342 -0.79 29.92 -22.50
C LEU A 342 -0.31 31.37 -22.40
N SER A 343 -0.19 32.11 -23.51
CA SER A 343 0.28 33.50 -23.58
C SER A 343 -0.46 34.44 -22.62
N THR A 344 -1.79 34.39 -22.63
CA THR A 344 -2.64 35.22 -21.75
C THR A 344 -2.40 34.87 -20.28
N ARG A 345 -2.30 33.57 -19.96
CA ARG A 345 -2.06 33.10 -18.59
C ARG A 345 -0.66 33.48 -18.09
N LEU A 346 0.38 33.43 -18.94
CA LEU A 346 1.74 33.87 -18.59
C LEU A 346 1.78 35.37 -18.29
N ARG A 347 1.10 36.16 -19.12
CA ARG A 347 0.99 37.61 -18.94
C ARG A 347 0.29 37.96 -17.63
N GLU A 348 -0.87 37.36 -17.37
CA GLU A 348 -1.62 37.53 -16.13
C GLU A 348 -0.80 37.09 -14.89
N ASN A 349 -0.07 35.98 -14.99
CA ASN A 349 0.75 35.46 -13.90
C ASN A 349 1.91 36.40 -13.55
N TRP A 350 2.51 37.04 -14.56
CA TRP A 350 3.53 38.07 -14.37
C TRP A 350 2.95 39.36 -13.78
N GLU A 351 1.92 39.93 -14.41
CA GLU A 351 1.32 41.21 -14.01
C GLU A 351 0.70 41.17 -12.61
N SER A 352 0.08 40.04 -12.24
CA SER A 352 -0.46 39.81 -10.90
C SER A 352 0.60 39.49 -9.85
N GLY A 353 1.88 39.36 -10.24
CA GLY A 353 2.99 38.95 -9.40
C GLY A 353 2.89 37.51 -8.89
N ARG A 354 1.98 36.67 -9.41
CA ARG A 354 1.86 35.25 -9.05
C ARG A 354 3.12 34.46 -9.40
N PHE A 355 3.90 34.92 -10.38
CA PHE A 355 5.22 34.37 -10.71
C PHE A 355 6.11 34.26 -9.47
N TRP A 356 6.11 35.28 -8.61
CA TRP A 356 6.94 35.31 -7.40
C TRP A 356 6.47 34.31 -6.34
N ILE A 357 5.17 33.97 -6.30
CA ILE A 357 4.65 32.92 -5.42
C ILE A 357 5.18 31.56 -5.88
N ALA A 358 5.00 31.23 -7.16
CA ALA A 358 5.46 29.97 -7.74
C ALA A 358 6.99 29.83 -7.69
N TYR A 359 7.72 30.93 -7.91
CA TYR A 359 9.18 30.97 -7.81
C TYR A 359 9.66 30.75 -6.37
N ALA A 360 9.09 31.48 -5.39
CA ALA A 360 9.42 31.32 -3.97
C ALA A 360 9.12 29.92 -3.46
N ALA A 361 7.99 29.33 -3.87
CA ALA A 361 7.57 27.99 -3.49
C ALA A 361 8.58 26.92 -3.93
N ARG A 362 9.16 27.06 -5.14
CA ARG A 362 10.08 26.08 -5.74
C ARG A 362 11.57 26.35 -5.49
N ARG A 363 11.94 27.48 -4.88
CA ARG A 363 13.35 27.87 -4.70
C ARG A 363 13.64 28.20 -3.23
N THR A 364 13.90 27.14 -2.45
CA THR A 364 14.04 27.24 -0.99
C THR A 364 15.11 28.23 -0.51
N TRP A 365 16.25 28.33 -1.20
CA TRP A 365 17.32 29.27 -0.85
C TRP A 365 17.07 30.72 -1.29
N ALA A 366 16.13 30.95 -2.21
CA ALA A 366 15.77 32.29 -2.69
C ALA A 366 14.53 32.86 -1.98
N VAL A 367 13.81 32.03 -1.21
CA VAL A 367 12.52 32.40 -0.60
C VAL A 367 12.59 33.68 0.21
N ASP A 368 13.70 33.94 0.91
CA ASP A 368 13.84 35.09 1.79
C ASP A 368 13.82 36.41 1.04
N GLY A 369 14.67 36.56 0.03
CA GLY A 369 14.75 37.78 -0.78
C GLY A 369 13.46 38.03 -1.55
N ILE A 370 12.85 36.97 -2.09
CA ILE A 370 11.59 37.07 -2.84
C ILE A 370 10.43 37.41 -1.90
N TYR A 371 10.35 36.79 -0.72
CA TYR A 371 9.28 37.02 0.23
C TYR A 371 9.25 38.48 0.68
N TRP A 372 10.37 39.00 1.18
CA TRP A 372 10.42 40.37 1.69
C TRP A 372 10.25 41.42 0.60
N LYS A 373 10.67 41.13 -0.63
CA LYS A 373 10.54 42.07 -1.75
C LYS A 373 9.15 42.09 -2.39
N PHE A 374 8.53 40.92 -2.58
CA PHE A 374 7.34 40.79 -3.44
C PHE A 374 6.10 40.23 -2.74
N LEU A 375 6.25 39.52 -1.62
CA LEU A 375 5.13 38.78 -1.00
C LEU A 375 4.66 39.40 0.32
N ASP A 376 5.57 39.95 1.13
CA ASP A 376 5.24 40.46 2.46
C ASP A 376 4.15 41.55 2.41
N GLU A 377 4.41 42.66 1.73
CA GLU A 377 3.44 43.77 1.67
C GLU A 377 2.17 43.40 0.89
N ARG A 378 2.28 42.48 -0.06
CA ARG A 378 1.15 41.98 -0.85
C ARG A 378 0.10 41.31 0.02
N PHE A 379 0.50 40.48 0.97
CA PHE A 379 -0.42 39.70 1.81
C PHE A 379 -0.69 40.33 3.17
N PHE A 380 0.24 41.15 3.69
CA PHE A 380 0.17 41.67 5.06
C PHE A 380 0.17 43.20 5.15
N GLY A 381 0.09 43.91 4.02
CA GLY A 381 0.05 45.37 3.98
C GLY A 381 1.42 46.03 4.17
N LYS A 382 1.50 47.36 4.03
CA LYS A 382 2.78 48.10 4.11
C LYS A 382 3.52 47.83 5.41
N ASN A 383 4.85 47.72 5.33
CA ASN A 383 5.75 47.57 6.48
C ASN A 383 6.50 48.88 6.73
N GLU A 384 5.77 49.95 7.07
CA GLU A 384 6.28 51.33 7.06
C GLU A 384 7.43 51.57 8.06
N SER A 385 7.53 50.75 9.11
CA SER A 385 8.60 50.85 10.10
C SER A 385 9.86 50.06 9.73
N GLY A 386 9.78 49.11 8.79
CA GLY A 386 10.86 48.16 8.48
C GLY A 386 11.25 47.25 9.64
N LEU A 387 10.49 47.28 10.74
CA LEU A 387 10.76 46.55 11.97
C LEU A 387 10.00 45.23 11.97
N LEU A 388 10.65 44.15 12.41
CA LEU A 388 10.06 42.82 12.57
C LEU A 388 8.82 42.79 13.48
N LYS A 389 8.57 43.85 14.25
CA LYS A 389 7.55 43.91 15.31
C LYS A 389 6.13 43.70 14.78
N GLU A 390 5.77 44.35 13.67
CA GLU A 390 4.42 44.22 13.08
C GLU A 390 4.16 42.79 12.56
N ARG A 391 5.20 42.14 12.01
CA ARG A 391 5.10 40.76 11.52
C ARG A 391 5.16 39.73 12.64
N LEU A 392 5.78 40.05 13.77
CA LEU A 392 5.77 39.22 14.98
C LEU A 392 4.37 39.11 15.59
N GLU A 393 3.55 40.17 15.51
CA GLU A 393 2.16 40.16 16.01
C GLU A 393 1.25 39.20 15.23
N LEU A 394 1.64 38.82 14.00
CA LEU A 394 0.92 37.84 13.18
C LEU A 394 1.20 36.38 13.56
N LEU A 395 2.20 36.15 14.42
CA LEU A 395 2.56 34.84 14.95
C LEU A 395 1.91 34.61 16.31
N SER A 396 1.50 33.37 16.58
CA SER A 396 1.00 33.00 17.91
C SER A 396 2.11 33.08 18.98
N PRO A 397 1.77 33.27 20.27
CA PRO A 397 2.76 33.28 21.35
C PRO A 397 3.67 32.04 21.37
N GLY A 398 3.13 30.87 21.04
CA GLY A 398 3.90 29.63 20.92
C GLY A 398 4.89 29.65 19.75
N GLN A 399 4.52 30.23 18.61
CA GLN A 399 5.43 30.38 17.46
C GLN A 399 6.55 31.40 17.75
N VAL A 400 6.25 32.49 18.47
CA VAL A 400 7.25 33.46 18.89
C VAL A 400 8.25 32.82 19.86
N HIS A 401 7.76 32.05 20.84
CA HIS A 401 8.64 31.33 21.76
C HIS A 401 9.53 30.31 21.03
N ALA A 402 8.94 29.49 20.15
CA ALA A 402 9.68 28.53 19.34
C ALA A 402 10.71 29.19 18.42
N MET A 403 10.43 30.40 17.91
CA MET A 403 11.39 31.17 17.12
C MET A 403 12.61 31.55 17.95
N GLU A 404 12.44 32.05 19.18
CA GLU A 404 13.58 32.46 20.01
C GLU A 404 14.47 31.27 20.39
N ASP A 405 13.87 30.12 20.73
CA ASP A 405 14.61 28.87 20.95
C ASP A 405 15.34 28.41 19.68
N PHE A 406 14.69 28.55 18.53
CA PHE A 406 15.28 28.24 17.22
C PHE A 406 16.47 29.14 16.91
N VAL A 407 16.37 30.44 17.16
CA VAL A 407 17.44 31.44 16.93
C VAL A 407 18.63 31.12 17.82
N LYS A 408 18.39 30.84 19.11
CA LYS A 408 19.45 30.45 20.04
C LYS A 408 20.20 29.22 19.53
N ARG A 409 19.47 28.15 19.19
CA ARG A 409 20.07 26.94 18.61
C ARG A 409 20.86 27.21 17.34
N LYS A 410 20.36 28.06 16.44
CA LYS A 410 21.05 28.35 15.17
C LYS A 410 22.31 29.18 15.35
N LEU A 411 22.38 30.04 16.35
CA LEU A 411 23.60 30.75 16.72
C LEU A 411 24.64 29.79 17.30
N GLU A 412 24.23 28.88 18.18
CA GLU A 412 25.11 27.81 18.71
C GLU A 412 25.62 26.92 17.56
N GLU A 413 24.76 26.47 16.65
CA GLU A 413 25.14 25.67 15.48
C GLU A 413 26.09 26.42 14.53
N LYS A 414 25.98 27.75 14.43
CA LYS A 414 26.88 28.60 13.65
C LYS A 414 28.28 28.66 14.26
N GLU A 415 28.38 28.70 15.58
CA GLU A 415 29.66 28.69 16.31
C GLU A 415 30.31 27.31 16.24
N ASP A 416 29.54 26.23 16.42
CA ASP A 416 30.03 24.86 16.44
C ASP A 416 30.56 24.39 15.07
N CYS A 417 29.97 24.86 13.96
CA CYS A 417 30.38 24.51 12.58
C CYS A 417 30.53 23.00 12.31
N THR A 418 29.80 22.15 13.02
CA THR A 418 29.87 20.69 12.85
C THR A 418 28.85 20.18 11.84
N LEU A 419 29.34 19.46 10.83
CA LEU A 419 28.49 18.68 9.93
C LEU A 419 27.98 17.44 10.68
N VAL A 420 26.66 17.28 10.79
CA VAL A 420 26.06 16.04 11.30
C VAL A 420 25.70 15.13 10.14
N ASP A 421 26.14 13.89 10.25
CA ASP A 421 25.60 12.79 9.48
C ASP A 421 24.37 12.22 10.20
N TRP A 422 23.19 12.42 9.62
CA TRP A 422 21.93 11.94 10.17
C TRP A 422 21.73 10.42 10.01
N TYR A 423 22.71 9.72 9.42
CA TYR A 423 22.65 8.28 9.12
C TYR A 423 23.67 7.45 9.93
N GLU A 424 24.50 8.09 10.75
CA GLU A 424 25.36 7.38 11.71
C GLU A 424 24.53 6.80 12.88
N PRO A 425 24.87 5.58 13.36
CA PRO A 425 24.25 5.02 14.56
C PRO A 425 24.38 5.98 15.74
N GLY A 426 23.25 6.50 16.25
CA GLY A 426 23.21 7.48 17.34
C GLY A 426 22.95 8.93 16.91
N ALA A 427 22.86 9.25 15.62
CA ALA A 427 22.50 10.59 15.15
C ALA A 427 21.08 11.04 15.59
N GLU A 428 20.23 10.07 15.95
CA GLU A 428 18.88 10.29 16.51
C GLU A 428 18.91 11.11 17.82
N SER A 429 20.00 11.03 18.60
CA SER A 429 20.14 11.80 19.83
C SER A 429 20.47 13.28 19.59
N LYS A 430 20.80 13.67 18.35
CA LYS A 430 21.10 15.05 17.93
C LYS A 430 19.94 15.71 17.17
N LEU A 431 18.80 15.04 17.08
CA LEU A 431 17.58 15.62 16.50
C LEU A 431 17.16 16.85 17.33
N PRO A 432 16.60 17.90 16.71
CA PRO A 432 16.17 19.09 17.43
C PRO A 432 15.26 18.71 18.61
N PRO A 433 15.21 19.50 19.70
CA PRO A 433 14.31 19.25 20.83
C PRO A 433 12.82 19.17 20.47
N ASP A 434 12.42 19.36 19.21
CA ASP A 434 11.08 19.03 18.73
C ASP A 434 10.77 17.52 18.67
N ILE A 435 11.73 16.63 18.90
CA ILE A 435 11.37 15.24 19.24
C ILE A 435 10.73 15.17 20.62
N LEU A 436 11.00 16.08 21.55
CA LEU A 436 10.21 16.16 22.78
C LEU A 436 8.82 16.75 22.51
N SER A 437 8.60 17.57 21.48
CA SER A 437 7.25 18.04 21.09
C SER A 437 6.46 16.99 20.30
N LEU A 438 7.11 16.23 19.42
CA LEU A 438 6.51 15.10 18.69
C LEU A 438 6.32 13.87 19.59
N ALA A 439 7.27 13.57 20.48
CA ALA A 439 7.15 12.53 21.48
C ALA A 439 6.18 12.94 22.59
N SER A 440 6.14 14.18 23.06
CA SER A 440 5.05 14.61 23.97
C SER A 440 3.69 14.60 23.26
N TYR A 441 3.64 14.91 21.95
CA TYR A 441 2.44 14.69 21.15
C TYR A 441 2.04 13.22 21.11
N PHE A 442 2.94 12.29 20.79
CA PHE A 442 2.62 10.86 20.67
C PHE A 442 2.48 10.12 22.01
N ILE A 443 3.17 10.55 23.07
CA ILE A 443 3.23 9.89 24.39
C ILE A 443 2.23 10.51 25.37
N ILE A 444 1.92 11.81 25.24
CA ILE A 444 1.09 12.54 26.21
C ILE A 444 -0.18 13.09 25.53
N LEU A 445 -0.06 14.01 24.58
CA LEU A 445 -1.22 14.73 24.03
C LEU A 445 -2.16 13.82 23.23
N ARG A 446 -1.63 12.89 22.44
CA ARG A 446 -2.42 11.97 21.61
C ARG A 446 -3.15 10.93 22.48
N PRO A 447 -2.54 10.28 23.48
CA PRO A 447 -3.28 9.50 24.47
C PRO A 447 -4.38 10.28 25.20
N LEU A 448 -4.09 11.51 25.65
CA LEU A 448 -5.08 12.37 26.30
C LEU A 448 -6.23 12.73 25.35
N TYR A 449 -5.92 13.14 24.12
CA TYR A 449 -6.92 13.36 23.08
C TYR A 449 -7.76 12.12 22.84
N ASN A 450 -7.11 10.96 22.69
CA ASN A 450 -7.79 9.72 22.41
C ASN A 450 -8.74 9.30 23.54
N ILE A 451 -8.37 9.56 24.80
CA ILE A 451 -9.20 9.26 25.97
C ILE A 451 -10.36 10.25 26.11
N PHE A 452 -10.08 11.56 26.03
CA PHE A 452 -11.04 12.60 26.45
C PHE A 452 -11.79 13.28 25.31
N PHE A 453 -11.22 13.33 24.11
CA PHE A 453 -11.74 14.14 22.99
C PHE A 453 -12.04 13.35 21.72
N HIS A 454 -11.59 12.09 21.62
CA HIS A 454 -11.87 11.26 20.46
C HIS A 454 -13.38 11.06 20.26
N PRO A 455 -13.89 11.03 19.01
CA PRO A 455 -15.31 10.80 18.73
C PRO A 455 -15.86 9.50 19.37
N LEU A 456 -15.00 8.48 19.47
CA LEU A 456 -15.35 7.19 20.07
C LEU A 456 -15.28 7.16 21.61
N ARG A 457 -15.04 8.29 22.29
CA ARG A 457 -14.93 8.36 23.77
C ARG A 457 -16.19 7.88 24.51
N LYS A 458 -17.35 7.93 23.84
CA LYS A 458 -18.64 7.48 24.40
C LYS A 458 -18.72 5.96 24.57
N TYR A 459 -17.95 5.20 23.81
CA TYR A 459 -17.95 3.74 23.88
C TYR A 459 -17.07 3.26 25.05
N PRO A 460 -17.53 2.26 25.81
CA PRO A 460 -16.81 1.77 26.99
C PRO A 460 -15.57 0.97 26.57
N GLY A 461 -14.54 0.96 27.41
CA GLY A 461 -13.30 0.21 27.18
C GLY A 461 -12.17 0.69 28.09
N PRO A 462 -11.08 -0.08 28.23
CA PRO A 462 -9.96 0.32 29.07
C PRO A 462 -9.29 1.58 28.54
N LYS A 463 -8.95 2.50 29.44
CA LYS A 463 -8.30 3.77 29.07
C LYS A 463 -6.97 3.56 28.36
N LEU A 464 -6.23 2.50 28.67
CA LEU A 464 -4.96 2.16 28.01
C LEU A 464 -5.15 1.80 26.53
N PHE A 465 -6.20 1.06 26.20
CA PHE A 465 -6.56 0.72 24.82
C PHE A 465 -7.17 1.92 24.09
N ALA A 466 -7.96 2.74 24.79
CA ALA A 466 -8.44 4.01 24.24
C ALA A 466 -7.27 4.96 23.91
N ALA A 467 -6.23 5.02 24.74
CA ALA A 467 -5.05 5.85 24.54
C ALA A 467 -4.21 5.43 23.33
N SER A 468 -3.98 4.12 23.15
CA SER A 468 -3.05 3.59 22.15
C SER A 468 -3.40 2.15 21.74
N SER A 469 -3.05 1.78 20.51
CA SER A 469 -3.17 0.38 20.02
C SER A 469 -2.00 -0.52 20.47
N LEU A 470 -1.02 -0.02 21.21
CA LEU A 470 0.12 -0.83 21.69
C LEU A 470 -0.28 -2.04 22.55
N PRO A 471 -1.23 -1.94 23.52
CA PRO A 471 -1.66 -3.09 24.31
C PRO A 471 -2.29 -4.19 23.46
N TYR A 472 -3.05 -3.81 22.42
CA TYR A 472 -3.55 -4.73 21.41
C TYR A 472 -2.37 -5.44 20.74
N GLY A 473 -1.37 -4.69 20.26
CA GLY A 473 -0.20 -5.24 19.58
C GLY A 473 0.56 -6.28 20.42
N PHE A 474 0.78 -6.02 21.71
CA PHE A 474 1.43 -7.00 22.59
C PHE A 474 0.61 -8.28 22.79
N CYS A 475 -0.72 -8.17 22.93
CA CYS A 475 -1.59 -9.34 23.01
C CYS A 475 -1.63 -10.11 21.68
N TYR A 476 -1.57 -9.37 20.57
CA TYR A 476 -1.62 -9.88 19.20
C TYR A 476 -0.36 -10.68 18.86
N VAL A 477 0.86 -10.17 19.13
CA VAL A 477 2.12 -10.94 18.96
C VAL A 477 2.13 -12.21 19.80
N ARG A 478 1.61 -12.15 21.03
CA ARG A 478 1.56 -13.30 21.94
C ARG A 478 0.50 -14.34 21.53
N GLY A 479 -0.37 -14.03 20.57
CA GLY A 479 -1.49 -14.89 20.16
C GLY A 479 -2.56 -15.06 21.23
N THR A 480 -2.68 -14.10 22.16
CA THR A 480 -3.62 -14.15 23.31
C THR A 480 -4.77 -13.15 23.18
N TRP A 481 -4.86 -12.46 22.04
CA TRP A 481 -5.85 -11.42 21.78
C TRP A 481 -7.30 -11.89 22.01
N TYR A 482 -7.66 -13.10 21.59
CA TYR A 482 -9.02 -13.62 21.76
C TYR A 482 -9.45 -13.71 23.23
N ARG A 483 -8.52 -14.08 24.14
CA ARG A 483 -8.81 -14.12 25.59
C ARG A 483 -8.98 -12.73 26.13
N LYS A 484 -8.04 -11.84 25.78
CA LYS A 484 -8.09 -10.46 26.25
C LYS A 484 -9.38 -9.79 25.80
N ASN A 485 -9.75 -9.96 24.54
CA ASN A 485 -10.97 -9.38 24.00
C ASN A 485 -12.24 -9.95 24.68
N LYS A 486 -12.26 -11.24 25.04
CA LYS A 486 -13.34 -11.81 25.87
C LYS A 486 -13.44 -11.13 27.24
N GLU A 487 -12.34 -11.00 27.98
CA GLU A 487 -12.32 -10.28 29.27
C GLU A 487 -12.88 -8.86 29.14
N LEU A 488 -12.52 -8.17 28.05
CA LEU A 488 -13.01 -6.82 27.78
C LEU A 488 -14.52 -6.80 27.54
N HIS A 489 -15.06 -7.71 26.75
CA HIS A 489 -16.51 -7.80 26.51
C HIS A 489 -17.30 -8.23 27.76
N ASP A 490 -16.75 -9.14 28.55
CA ASP A 490 -17.36 -9.56 29.82
C ASP A 490 -17.46 -8.37 30.80
N THR A 491 -16.45 -7.49 30.81
CA THR A 491 -16.37 -6.30 31.67
C THR A 491 -17.19 -5.10 31.16
N TYR A 492 -17.04 -4.75 29.89
CA TYR A 492 -17.52 -3.47 29.32
C TYR A 492 -18.82 -3.61 28.53
N GLY A 493 -19.26 -4.83 28.21
CA GLY A 493 -20.52 -5.11 27.53
C GLY A 493 -20.39 -5.44 26.04
N PRO A 494 -21.49 -5.33 25.27
CA PRO A 494 -21.56 -5.88 23.91
C PRO A 494 -20.76 -5.10 22.86
N ILE A 495 -20.50 -3.81 23.11
CA ILE A 495 -19.73 -2.90 22.24
C ILE A 495 -18.56 -2.35 23.05
N VAL A 496 -17.33 -2.60 22.60
CA VAL A 496 -16.13 -2.22 23.36
C VAL A 496 -15.14 -1.50 22.47
N ARG A 497 -14.61 -0.39 22.97
CA ARG A 497 -13.49 0.34 22.37
C ARG A 497 -12.17 -0.37 22.70
N ILE A 498 -11.60 -1.01 21.69
CA ILE A 498 -10.40 -1.86 21.79
C ILE A 498 -9.14 -1.19 21.19
N GLY A 499 -9.25 0.08 20.82
CA GLY A 499 -8.17 0.90 20.30
C GLY A 499 -8.64 2.36 20.19
N PRO A 500 -7.74 3.31 19.86
CA PRO A 500 -8.13 4.71 19.68
C PRO A 500 -9.26 4.88 18.67
N GLY A 501 -9.16 4.24 17.51
CA GLY A 501 -10.15 4.28 16.45
C GLY A 501 -10.82 2.92 16.20
N GLU A 502 -11.07 2.11 17.23
CA GLU A 502 -11.46 0.71 17.01
C GLU A 502 -12.58 0.25 17.94
N LEU A 503 -13.58 -0.42 17.36
CA LEU A 503 -14.73 -0.98 18.06
C LEU A 503 -14.88 -2.48 17.77
N SER A 504 -15.07 -3.24 18.84
CA SER A 504 -15.39 -4.66 18.81
C SER A 504 -16.84 -4.85 19.22
N PHE A 505 -17.57 -5.67 18.48
CA PHE A 505 -19.00 -5.93 18.68
C PHE A 505 -19.25 -7.41 18.94
N THR A 506 -20.20 -7.72 19.83
CA THR A 506 -20.65 -9.10 20.11
C THR A 506 -22.16 -9.26 20.00
N CYS A 507 -22.88 -8.20 19.65
CA CYS A 507 -24.31 -8.25 19.39
C CYS A 507 -24.58 -8.68 17.93
N PRO A 508 -25.59 -9.53 17.67
CA PRO A 508 -25.93 -10.01 16.34
C PRO A 508 -26.41 -8.92 15.40
N GLU A 509 -27.08 -7.88 15.92
CA GLU A 509 -27.58 -6.78 15.10
C GLU A 509 -26.46 -6.05 14.35
N ALA A 510 -25.22 -6.12 14.86
CA ALA A 510 -24.07 -5.48 14.23
C ALA A 510 -23.63 -6.18 12.92
N TRP A 511 -24.00 -7.44 12.69
CA TRP A 511 -23.57 -8.18 11.49
C TRP A 511 -24.01 -7.51 10.20
N GLU A 512 -25.28 -7.11 10.15
CA GLU A 512 -25.91 -6.50 8.98
C GLU A 512 -25.32 -5.11 8.68
N ASP A 513 -24.96 -4.34 9.71
CA ASP A 513 -24.37 -3.00 9.54
C ASP A 513 -22.86 -3.05 9.26
N VAL A 514 -22.11 -3.98 9.85
CA VAL A 514 -20.66 -4.10 9.70
C VAL A 514 -20.29 -4.84 8.40
N TYR A 515 -20.97 -5.94 8.09
CA TYR A 515 -20.62 -6.85 7.00
C TYR A 515 -21.68 -6.98 5.90
N GLY A 516 -22.87 -6.39 6.10
CA GLY A 516 -23.98 -6.51 5.16
C GLY A 516 -23.72 -5.85 3.81
N ARG A 517 -24.66 -6.09 2.90
CA ARG A 517 -24.55 -5.63 1.50
C ARG A 517 -24.67 -4.11 1.40
N TYR A 518 -23.98 -3.51 0.43
CA TYR A 518 -24.24 -2.14 -0.01
C TYR A 518 -25.71 -1.95 -0.43
N ILE A 519 -26.36 -0.93 0.11
CA ILE A 519 -27.72 -0.51 -0.25
C ILE A 519 -27.66 0.98 -0.61
N PRO A 520 -27.87 1.37 -1.88
CA PRO A 520 -27.86 2.77 -2.30
C PRO A 520 -28.74 3.65 -1.40
N GLY A 521 -28.18 4.76 -0.91
CA GLY A 521 -28.89 5.71 -0.05
C GLY A 521 -29.21 5.25 1.38
N LYS A 522 -28.95 3.98 1.73
CA LYS A 522 -29.26 3.42 3.07
C LYS A 522 -28.04 2.88 3.81
N ARG A 523 -27.17 2.12 3.14
CA ARG A 523 -26.00 1.50 3.78
C ARG A 523 -24.82 1.42 2.83
N LYS A 524 -23.67 1.91 3.29
CA LYS A 524 -22.40 1.84 2.57
C LYS A 524 -21.67 0.54 2.92
N GLU A 525 -20.89 -0.01 1.98
CA GLU A 525 -20.00 -1.13 2.31
C GLU A 525 -18.86 -0.60 3.19
N ASN A 526 -18.54 -1.31 4.26
CA ASN A 526 -17.32 -1.07 5.01
C ASN A 526 -16.18 -1.85 4.34
N PRO A 527 -15.17 -1.20 3.73
CA PRO A 527 -14.03 -1.89 3.14
C PRO A 527 -13.16 -2.58 4.21
N LYS A 528 -12.21 -3.40 3.77
CA LYS A 528 -11.17 -3.92 4.67
C LYS A 528 -10.12 -2.83 4.95
N PRO A 529 -9.48 -2.84 6.13
CA PRO A 529 -8.35 -1.93 6.38
C PRO A 529 -7.17 -2.24 5.44
N VAL A 530 -6.51 -1.21 4.91
CA VAL A 530 -5.36 -1.33 3.99
C VAL A 530 -4.20 -2.13 4.60
N TRP A 531 -3.99 -2.02 5.92
CA TRP A 531 -2.98 -2.82 6.63
C TRP A 531 -3.33 -4.31 6.71
N PHE A 532 -4.60 -4.67 6.55
CA PHE A 532 -5.11 -6.05 6.62
C PHE A 532 -5.12 -6.71 5.24
N CYS A 533 -5.63 -6.01 4.23
CA CYS A 533 -5.59 -6.40 2.82
C CYS A 533 -5.23 -5.17 1.98
N GLY A 534 -4.19 -5.25 1.16
CA GLY A 534 -3.76 -4.14 0.30
C GLY A 534 -4.73 -3.87 -0.87
N PRO A 535 -4.69 -2.67 -1.47
CA PRO A 535 -5.55 -2.29 -2.60
C PRO A 535 -5.29 -3.12 -3.87
N ASP A 536 -4.11 -3.73 -4.01
CA ASP A 536 -3.68 -4.50 -5.20
C ASP A 536 -3.79 -6.03 -5.02
N GLU A 537 -4.54 -6.47 -4.01
CA GLU A 537 -4.79 -7.89 -3.80
C GLU A 537 -5.88 -8.37 -4.75
N HIS A 538 -5.47 -8.79 -5.95
CA HIS A 538 -6.32 -9.34 -7.02
C HIS A 538 -6.89 -10.75 -6.70
N ASP A 539 -7.24 -11.01 -5.44
CA ASP A 539 -7.95 -12.20 -4.99
C ASP A 539 -9.30 -11.86 -4.33
N MET A 540 -10.16 -12.86 -4.12
CA MET A 540 -11.48 -12.67 -3.49
C MET A 540 -11.42 -12.09 -2.05
N ILE A 541 -10.31 -12.18 -1.33
CA ILE A 541 -10.21 -11.56 0.00
C ILE A 541 -9.97 -10.05 -0.18
N GLY A 542 -9.02 -9.65 -1.01
CA GLY A 542 -8.58 -8.26 -1.15
C GLY A 542 -9.35 -7.39 -2.15
N ALA A 543 -10.04 -7.99 -3.12
CA ALA A 543 -10.65 -7.29 -4.24
C ALA A 543 -11.65 -6.18 -3.86
N SER A 544 -11.73 -5.16 -4.72
CA SER A 544 -12.74 -4.09 -4.68
C SER A 544 -14.17 -4.65 -4.70
N LEU A 545 -15.19 -3.87 -4.33
CA LEU A 545 -16.59 -4.35 -4.36
C LEU A 545 -17.00 -4.90 -5.73
N GLY A 546 -16.61 -4.19 -6.80
CA GLY A 546 -16.92 -4.56 -8.18
C GLY A 546 -16.21 -5.85 -8.59
N ASP A 547 -14.90 -5.90 -8.36
CA ASP A 547 -14.07 -7.05 -8.73
C ASP A 547 -14.42 -8.30 -7.92
N HIS A 548 -14.63 -8.16 -6.61
CA HIS A 548 -15.10 -9.24 -5.75
C HIS A 548 -16.41 -9.84 -6.30
N GLY A 549 -17.38 -9.00 -6.67
CA GLY A 549 -18.65 -9.44 -7.24
C GLY A 549 -18.50 -10.15 -8.59
N ARG A 550 -17.53 -9.75 -9.42
CA ARG A 550 -17.17 -10.43 -10.67
C ARG A 550 -16.51 -11.79 -10.40
N MET A 551 -15.44 -11.80 -9.60
CA MET A 551 -14.69 -13.00 -9.20
C MET A 551 -15.59 -14.06 -8.57
N ARG A 552 -16.44 -13.66 -7.61
CA ARG A 552 -17.39 -14.56 -6.96
C ARG A 552 -18.37 -15.18 -7.96
N ARG A 553 -18.82 -14.44 -8.97
CA ARG A 553 -19.69 -14.98 -10.04
C ARG A 553 -18.98 -15.98 -10.93
N VAL A 554 -17.69 -15.80 -11.20
CA VAL A 554 -16.87 -16.78 -11.94
C VAL A 554 -16.76 -18.08 -11.16
N LEU A 555 -16.48 -18.00 -9.85
CA LEU A 555 -16.27 -19.19 -9.01
C LEU A 555 -17.56 -19.88 -8.54
N ALA A 556 -18.67 -19.16 -8.42
CA ALA A 556 -19.93 -19.67 -7.86
C ALA A 556 -20.42 -21.01 -8.46
N PRO A 557 -20.33 -21.27 -9.79
CA PRO A 557 -20.71 -22.56 -10.37
C PRO A 557 -20.00 -23.76 -9.73
N GLY A 558 -18.74 -23.60 -9.32
CA GLY A 558 -17.93 -24.64 -8.69
C GLY A 558 -18.36 -25.01 -7.26
N PHE A 559 -19.20 -24.19 -6.62
CA PHE A 559 -19.69 -24.38 -5.25
C PHE A 559 -21.21 -24.66 -5.18
N THR A 560 -21.83 -25.00 -6.30
CA THR A 560 -23.26 -25.37 -6.36
C THR A 560 -23.50 -26.79 -5.84
N ALA A 561 -24.74 -27.11 -5.47
CA ALA A 561 -25.11 -28.47 -5.08
C ALA A 561 -24.81 -29.52 -6.16
N ALA A 562 -25.00 -29.17 -7.43
CA ALA A 562 -24.67 -30.03 -8.56
C ALA A 562 -23.14 -30.24 -8.68
N ALA A 563 -22.35 -29.18 -8.55
CA ALA A 563 -20.89 -29.29 -8.57
C ALA A 563 -20.36 -30.16 -7.42
N MET A 564 -20.88 -29.97 -6.20
CA MET A 564 -20.51 -30.81 -5.05
C MET A 564 -20.84 -32.28 -5.29
N SER A 565 -22.00 -32.60 -5.88
CA SER A 565 -22.35 -33.98 -6.24
C SER A 565 -21.38 -34.60 -7.26
N ASN A 566 -20.84 -33.80 -8.18
CA ASN A 566 -19.83 -34.25 -9.15
C ASN A 566 -18.43 -34.36 -8.53
N GLN A 567 -18.15 -33.60 -7.48
CA GLN A 567 -16.89 -33.61 -6.73
C GLN A 567 -16.85 -34.73 -5.67
N GLU A 568 -18.01 -35.20 -5.19
CA GLU A 568 -18.12 -36.23 -4.14
C GLU A 568 -17.28 -37.49 -4.40
N PRO A 569 -17.26 -38.10 -5.61
CA PRO A 569 -16.42 -39.29 -5.86
C PRO A 569 -14.93 -39.05 -5.59
N LEU A 570 -14.44 -37.85 -5.88
CA LEU A 570 -13.06 -37.44 -5.64
C LEU A 570 -12.79 -37.30 -4.14
N ILE A 571 -13.67 -36.60 -3.42
CA ILE A 571 -13.58 -36.43 -1.97
C ILE A 571 -13.62 -37.81 -1.29
N LYS A 572 -14.54 -38.67 -1.72
CA LYS A 572 -14.69 -40.04 -1.22
C LYS A 572 -13.39 -40.83 -1.35
N ALA A 573 -12.69 -40.76 -2.49
CA ALA A 573 -11.44 -41.47 -2.70
C ALA A 573 -10.36 -41.07 -1.67
N HIS A 574 -10.24 -39.78 -1.36
CA HIS A 574 -9.29 -39.29 -0.34
C HIS A 574 -9.70 -39.68 1.08
N VAL A 575 -11.01 -39.66 1.39
CA VAL A 575 -11.51 -40.11 2.70
C VAL A 575 -11.35 -41.62 2.88
N ASP A 576 -11.58 -42.42 1.84
CA ASP A 576 -11.32 -43.86 1.85
C ASP A 576 -9.83 -44.15 2.11
N LEU A 577 -8.94 -43.40 1.46
CA LEU A 577 -7.50 -43.52 1.67
C LEU A 577 -7.11 -43.14 3.10
N LEU A 578 -7.70 -42.08 3.68
CA LEU A 578 -7.51 -41.72 5.08
C LEU A 578 -7.92 -42.88 6.00
N MET A 579 -9.10 -43.46 5.82
CA MET A 579 -9.58 -44.58 6.64
C MET A 579 -8.68 -45.82 6.49
N SER A 580 -8.22 -46.13 5.27
CA SER A 580 -7.29 -47.24 5.01
C SER A 580 -5.97 -47.06 5.77
N ARG A 581 -5.36 -45.87 5.67
CA ARG A 581 -4.08 -45.58 6.35
C ARG A 581 -4.18 -45.65 7.86
N LEU A 582 -5.26 -45.10 8.44
CA LEU A 582 -5.49 -45.19 9.88
C LEU A 582 -5.74 -46.65 10.32
N SER A 583 -6.44 -47.44 9.51
CA SER A 583 -6.67 -48.87 9.77
C SER A 583 -5.37 -49.67 9.71
N GLU A 584 -4.51 -49.42 8.71
CA GLU A 584 -3.18 -50.02 8.59
C GLU A 584 -2.31 -49.71 9.83
N MET A 585 -2.38 -48.47 10.33
CA MET A 585 -1.67 -48.08 11.56
C MET A 585 -2.19 -48.84 12.78
N CYS A 586 -3.51 -48.96 12.92
CA CYS A 586 -4.12 -49.74 14.00
C CYS A 586 -3.71 -51.22 13.93
N ALA A 587 -3.74 -51.82 12.73
CA ALA A 587 -3.37 -53.22 12.50
C ALA A 587 -1.87 -53.48 12.72
N SER A 588 -1.00 -52.49 12.48
CA SER A 588 0.45 -52.64 12.63
C SER A 588 0.91 -52.83 14.09
N GLY A 589 0.08 -52.45 15.07
CA GLY A 589 0.40 -52.49 16.50
C GLY A 589 1.53 -51.54 16.95
N LYS A 590 2.10 -50.74 16.05
CA LYS A 590 3.12 -49.72 16.37
C LYS A 590 2.46 -48.54 17.09
N ASN A 591 3.12 -47.98 18.11
CA ASN A 591 2.60 -46.89 18.95
C ASN A 591 1.31 -47.26 19.74
N SER A 592 1.23 -48.50 20.23
CA SER A 592 0.14 -48.93 21.10
C SER A 592 0.07 -48.09 22.39
N ASP A 593 -1.14 -47.77 22.83
CA ASP A 593 -1.40 -47.09 24.11
C ASP A 593 -1.40 -48.04 25.32
N GLY A 594 -1.11 -49.34 25.11
CA GLY A 594 -1.14 -50.38 26.13
C GLY A 594 -2.55 -50.81 26.57
N LYS A 595 -3.61 -50.27 25.94
CA LYS A 595 -5.04 -50.53 26.21
C LYS A 595 -5.79 -50.98 24.95
N GLY A 596 -5.07 -51.52 23.97
CA GLY A 596 -5.64 -52.03 22.72
C GLY A 596 -5.92 -50.96 21.64
N GLY A 597 -5.52 -49.71 21.85
CA GLY A 597 -5.60 -48.65 20.84
C GLY A 597 -4.22 -48.23 20.31
N THR A 598 -4.22 -47.52 19.18
CA THR A 598 -3.02 -46.95 18.56
C THR A 598 -3.03 -45.44 18.70
N VAL A 599 -1.92 -44.87 19.21
CA VAL A 599 -1.79 -43.42 19.35
C VAL A 599 -1.47 -42.78 18.02
N VAL A 600 -2.37 -41.89 17.56
CA VAL A 600 -2.28 -41.19 16.28
C VAL A 600 -2.44 -39.69 16.47
N ASN A 601 -1.58 -38.91 15.82
CA ASN A 601 -1.75 -37.46 15.73
C ASN A 601 -2.85 -37.12 14.72
N VAL A 602 -4.11 -37.07 15.17
CA VAL A 602 -5.26 -36.89 14.25
C VAL A 602 -5.25 -35.55 13.53
N LEU A 603 -4.68 -34.49 14.14
CA LEU A 603 -4.52 -33.19 13.50
C LEU A 603 -3.75 -33.33 12.18
N GLN A 604 -2.61 -34.04 12.22
CA GLN A 604 -1.77 -34.24 11.04
C GLN A 604 -2.49 -35.01 9.93
N TRP A 605 -3.26 -36.04 10.29
CA TRP A 605 -4.00 -36.84 9.31
C TRP A 605 -5.20 -36.11 8.69
N PHE A 606 -5.92 -35.30 9.47
CA PHE A 606 -6.93 -34.41 8.90
C PHE A 606 -6.29 -33.37 8.00
N THR A 607 -5.17 -32.77 8.40
CA THR A 607 -4.39 -31.86 7.55
C THR A 607 -4.00 -32.54 6.23
N TYR A 608 -3.49 -33.78 6.25
CA TYR A 608 -3.16 -34.51 5.02
C TYR A 608 -4.38 -34.71 4.12
N CYS A 609 -5.50 -35.14 4.70
CA CYS A 609 -6.73 -35.39 3.96
C CYS A 609 -7.28 -34.12 3.30
N THR A 610 -7.46 -33.05 4.07
CA THR A 610 -8.03 -31.81 3.56
C THR A 610 -7.10 -31.14 2.54
N PHE A 611 -5.77 -31.29 2.67
CA PHE A 611 -4.83 -30.80 1.66
C PHE A 611 -4.87 -31.60 0.36
N ASP A 612 -4.93 -32.93 0.42
CA ASP A 612 -5.05 -33.73 -0.79
C ASP A 612 -6.38 -33.48 -1.50
N ILE A 613 -7.49 -33.33 -0.75
CA ILE A 613 -8.81 -32.96 -1.30
C ILE A 613 -8.73 -31.60 -2.01
N ILE A 614 -8.26 -30.55 -1.33
CA ILE A 614 -8.21 -29.23 -1.97
C ILE A 614 -7.18 -29.16 -3.08
N GLY A 615 -6.08 -29.92 -3.01
CA GLY A 615 -5.10 -30.02 -4.08
C GLY A 615 -5.72 -30.56 -5.35
N ASP A 616 -6.49 -31.64 -5.23
CA ASP A 616 -7.16 -32.27 -6.36
C ASP A 616 -8.33 -31.41 -6.88
N LEU A 617 -9.07 -30.73 -6.00
CA LEU A 617 -10.15 -29.79 -6.38
C LEU A 617 -9.65 -28.44 -6.91
N ALA A 618 -8.46 -27.97 -6.51
CA ALA A 618 -7.92 -26.67 -6.90
C ALA A 618 -6.83 -26.77 -7.97
N PHE A 619 -6.16 -27.90 -8.15
CA PHE A 619 -5.09 -28.07 -9.13
C PHE A 619 -5.23 -29.33 -9.97
N GLY A 620 -6.31 -30.10 -9.82
CA GLY A 620 -6.51 -31.33 -10.58
C GLY A 620 -5.50 -32.44 -10.29
N GLU A 621 -4.68 -32.30 -9.25
CA GLU A 621 -3.77 -33.32 -8.75
C GLU A 621 -3.66 -33.25 -7.20
N PRO A 622 -3.70 -34.38 -6.48
CA PRO A 622 -3.45 -34.38 -5.04
C PRO A 622 -1.96 -34.18 -4.73
N PHE A 623 -1.65 -33.64 -3.54
CA PHE A 623 -0.27 -33.46 -3.09
C PHE A 623 0.40 -34.76 -2.64
N GLY A 624 -0.38 -35.82 -2.44
CA GLY A 624 0.10 -37.14 -2.03
C GLY A 624 0.39 -37.24 -0.53
N CYS A 625 -0.11 -36.31 0.29
CA CYS A 625 0.15 -36.28 1.73
C CYS A 625 -0.32 -37.55 2.43
N LEU A 626 -1.50 -38.07 2.09
CA LEU A 626 -2.05 -39.31 2.62
C LEU A 626 -1.28 -40.55 2.12
N ARG A 627 -0.85 -40.52 0.85
CA ARG A 627 -0.09 -41.64 0.25
C ARG A 627 1.26 -41.78 0.91
N ASP A 628 1.98 -40.67 1.05
CA ASP A 628 3.39 -40.63 1.47
C ASP A 628 3.51 -40.45 3.00
N SER A 629 2.40 -40.23 3.70
CA SER A 629 2.34 -39.96 5.14
C SER A 629 3.22 -38.77 5.58
N MET A 630 3.47 -37.84 4.66
CA MET A 630 4.36 -36.71 4.84
C MET A 630 3.68 -35.44 4.37
N LEU A 631 3.84 -34.36 5.14
CA LEU A 631 3.38 -33.05 4.71
C LEU A 631 4.24 -32.60 3.53
N HIS A 632 3.61 -32.39 2.37
CA HIS A 632 4.30 -31.90 1.18
C HIS A 632 5.08 -30.60 1.52
N PRO A 633 6.35 -30.43 1.10
CA PRO A 633 7.19 -29.28 1.49
C PRO A 633 6.53 -27.92 1.27
N TRP A 634 5.75 -27.80 0.20
CA TRP A 634 4.95 -26.62 -0.10
C TRP A 634 3.98 -26.23 1.03
N LEU A 635 3.37 -27.20 1.71
CA LEU A 635 2.41 -26.99 2.79
C LEU A 635 3.09 -26.59 4.10
N GLN A 636 4.29 -27.11 4.36
CA GLN A 636 5.11 -26.70 5.50
C GLN A 636 5.41 -25.19 5.44
N LEU A 637 5.62 -24.65 4.24
CA LEU A 637 5.79 -23.21 4.02
C LEU A 637 4.51 -22.42 4.32
N ILE A 638 3.31 -22.92 4.00
CA ILE A 638 2.05 -22.24 4.31
C ILE A 638 1.91 -22.04 5.83
N PHE A 639 2.14 -23.09 6.62
CA PHE A 639 2.03 -23.03 8.07
C PHE A 639 3.12 -22.18 8.74
N ALA A 640 4.37 -22.33 8.31
CA ALA A 640 5.49 -21.53 8.82
C ALA A 640 5.24 -20.02 8.62
N ASN A 641 4.51 -19.66 7.56
CA ASN A 641 4.20 -18.27 7.23
C ASN A 641 2.97 -17.69 7.97
N ILE A 642 2.10 -18.47 8.61
CA ILE A 642 0.92 -17.89 9.31
C ILE A 642 1.34 -16.93 10.43
N TYR A 643 2.32 -17.34 11.25
CA TYR A 643 2.88 -16.48 12.30
C TYR A 643 3.59 -15.25 11.70
N VAL A 644 4.34 -15.47 10.62
CA VAL A 644 5.07 -14.43 9.90
C VAL A 644 4.12 -13.37 9.35
N THR A 645 3.11 -13.79 8.59
CA THR A 645 2.05 -12.94 8.06
C THR A 645 1.35 -12.21 9.20
N HIS A 646 1.05 -12.88 10.31
CA HIS A 646 0.43 -12.25 11.48
C HIS A 646 1.28 -11.12 12.07
N VAL A 647 2.59 -11.34 12.24
CA VAL A 647 3.52 -10.30 12.71
C VAL A 647 3.67 -9.18 11.69
N PHE A 648 3.75 -9.49 10.40
CA PHE A 648 3.84 -8.50 9.33
C PHE A 648 2.59 -7.61 9.25
N LEU A 649 1.40 -8.19 9.35
CA LEU A 649 0.13 -7.43 9.44
C LEU A 649 0.10 -6.53 10.67
N LEU A 650 0.64 -6.99 11.81
CA LEU A 650 0.79 -6.14 12.99
C LEU A 650 1.73 -4.97 12.73
N CYS A 651 2.89 -5.20 12.13
CA CYS A 651 3.86 -4.14 11.85
C CYS A 651 3.29 -3.13 10.84
N LYS A 652 2.56 -3.58 9.81
CA LYS A 652 1.82 -2.71 8.89
C LYS A 652 0.79 -1.84 9.63
N ARG A 653 0.09 -2.43 10.60
CA ARG A 653 -0.94 -1.73 11.39
C ARG A 653 -0.33 -0.78 12.44
N ILE A 654 0.74 -1.21 13.09
CA ILE A 654 1.41 -0.51 14.20
C ILE A 654 2.92 -0.56 13.93
N PRO A 655 3.45 0.41 13.16
CA PRO A 655 4.86 0.41 12.73
C PRO A 655 5.89 0.36 13.86
N PHE A 656 5.51 0.74 15.09
CA PHE A 656 6.33 0.57 16.30
C PHE A 656 6.89 -0.86 16.44
N PHE A 657 6.15 -1.89 16.00
CA PHE A 657 6.60 -3.27 16.11
C PHE A 657 7.74 -3.64 15.14
N TYR A 658 8.02 -2.84 14.09
CA TYR A 658 9.20 -3.03 13.26
C TYR A 658 10.51 -2.90 14.06
N LEU A 659 10.53 -2.11 15.14
CA LEU A 659 11.70 -1.93 16.00
C LEU A 659 12.14 -3.21 16.73
N PHE A 660 11.23 -4.19 16.87
CA PHE A 660 11.49 -5.45 17.57
C PHE A 660 11.75 -6.62 16.62
N LEU A 661 11.71 -6.38 15.30
CA LEU A 661 12.01 -7.40 14.29
C LEU A 661 13.52 -7.44 14.01
N PRO A 662 14.21 -8.57 14.23
CA PRO A 662 15.61 -8.70 13.85
C PRO A 662 15.73 -8.56 12.32
N LEU A 663 16.65 -7.71 11.84
CA LEU A 663 16.87 -7.49 10.39
C LEU A 663 17.08 -8.80 9.62
N LYS A 664 17.84 -9.73 10.19
CA LYS A 664 18.07 -11.07 9.62
C LYS A 664 16.77 -11.86 9.43
N THR A 665 15.85 -11.76 10.39
CA THR A 665 14.54 -12.39 10.31
C THR A 665 13.74 -11.73 9.18
N THR A 666 13.69 -10.40 9.09
CA THR A 666 12.97 -9.69 8.02
C THR A 666 13.42 -10.09 6.61
N PHE A 667 14.73 -10.16 6.34
CA PHE A 667 15.25 -10.61 5.05
C PHE A 667 14.91 -12.09 4.75
N GLN A 668 15.00 -12.96 5.76
CA GLN A 668 14.64 -14.36 5.62
C GLN A 668 13.16 -14.53 5.27
N LEU A 669 12.28 -13.79 5.94
CA LEU A 669 10.84 -13.82 5.68
C LEU A 669 10.49 -13.37 4.25
N GLN A 670 11.14 -12.32 3.75
CA GLN A 670 10.95 -11.87 2.37
C GLN A 670 11.40 -12.92 1.36
N LYS A 671 12.55 -13.56 1.62
CA LYS A 671 13.08 -14.65 0.78
C LYS A 671 12.13 -15.84 0.75
N ASP A 672 11.61 -16.26 1.90
CA ASP A 672 10.68 -17.38 2.02
C ASP A 672 9.35 -17.10 1.31
N PHE A 673 8.85 -15.86 1.38
CA PHE A 673 7.67 -15.44 0.63
C PHE A 673 7.87 -15.49 -0.89
N ASN A 674 9.00 -14.98 -1.39
CA ASN A 674 9.32 -15.02 -2.82
C ASN A 674 9.50 -16.45 -3.34
N ASN A 675 10.20 -17.31 -2.57
CA ASN A 675 10.36 -18.72 -2.91
C ASN A 675 9.01 -19.44 -3.01
N HIS A 676 8.07 -19.11 -2.12
CA HIS A 676 6.73 -19.67 -2.14
C HIS A 676 5.95 -19.27 -3.40
N ALA A 677 6.01 -17.99 -3.79
CA ALA A 677 5.36 -17.50 -5.01
C ALA A 677 5.88 -18.21 -6.27
N THR A 678 7.20 -18.44 -6.37
CA THR A 678 7.81 -19.14 -7.51
C THR A 678 7.38 -20.60 -7.59
N ALA A 679 7.39 -21.33 -6.48
CA ALA A 679 6.95 -22.73 -6.44
C ALA A 679 5.49 -22.89 -6.86
N LEU A 680 4.65 -21.93 -6.49
CA LEU A 680 3.22 -21.95 -6.77
C LEU A 680 2.89 -21.66 -8.23
N LYS A 681 3.66 -20.76 -8.87
CA LYS A 681 3.55 -20.53 -10.33
C LYS A 681 3.79 -21.84 -11.09
N ALA A 682 4.78 -22.63 -10.69
CA ALA A 682 5.10 -23.90 -11.33
C ALA A 682 3.99 -24.98 -11.20
N VAL A 683 3.20 -24.99 -10.13
CA VAL A 683 2.06 -25.93 -9.98
C VAL A 683 0.93 -25.55 -10.94
N ILE A 684 0.61 -24.25 -11.01
CA ILE A 684 -0.49 -23.75 -11.85
C ILE A 684 -0.17 -23.92 -13.33
N GLU A 685 1.07 -23.64 -13.75
CA GLU A 685 1.50 -23.86 -15.13
C GLU A 685 1.44 -25.35 -15.52
N ARG A 686 1.79 -26.27 -14.60
CA ARG A 686 1.63 -27.71 -14.84
C ARG A 686 0.17 -28.11 -15.02
N ARG A 687 -0.75 -27.59 -14.19
CA ARG A 687 -2.19 -27.86 -14.35
C ARG A 687 -2.73 -27.31 -15.67
N ARG A 688 -2.28 -26.13 -16.10
CA ARG A 688 -2.68 -25.54 -17.39
C ARG A 688 -2.23 -26.35 -18.59
N ALA A 689 -1.06 -26.97 -18.50
CA ALA A 689 -0.55 -27.84 -19.55
C ALA A 689 -1.32 -29.17 -19.69
N LEU A 690 -2.19 -29.53 -18.74
CA LEU A 690 -2.99 -30.75 -18.81
C LEU A 690 -4.19 -30.57 -19.77
N PRO A 691 -4.31 -31.40 -20.83
CA PRO A 691 -5.37 -31.28 -21.84
C PRO A 691 -6.75 -31.78 -21.36
N THR A 692 -6.84 -32.32 -20.15
CA THR A 692 -8.04 -32.96 -19.61
C THR A 692 -8.97 -31.96 -18.92
N LYS A 693 -10.23 -31.94 -19.35
CA LYS A 693 -11.32 -31.25 -18.63
C LYS A 693 -11.65 -32.02 -17.36
N ARG A 694 -11.58 -31.36 -16.20
CA ARG A 694 -11.94 -31.91 -14.89
C ARG A 694 -12.97 -31.02 -14.23
N HIS A 695 -13.80 -31.57 -13.34
CA HIS A 695 -14.77 -30.81 -12.55
C HIS A 695 -14.10 -30.16 -11.32
N ASP A 696 -13.05 -29.38 -11.55
CA ASP A 696 -12.24 -28.71 -10.53
C ASP A 696 -12.39 -27.17 -10.59
N PHE A 697 -11.89 -26.45 -9.58
CA PHE A 697 -12.03 -24.99 -9.48
C PHE A 697 -11.21 -24.25 -10.54
N MET A 698 -10.10 -24.84 -11.03
CA MET A 698 -9.29 -24.23 -12.08
C MET A 698 -10.02 -24.24 -13.41
N GLU A 699 -10.68 -25.35 -13.75
CA GLU A 699 -11.55 -25.42 -14.92
C GLU A 699 -12.63 -24.34 -14.82
N VAL A 700 -13.26 -24.15 -13.66
CA VAL A 700 -14.28 -23.09 -13.47
C VAL A 700 -13.70 -21.69 -13.69
N MET A 701 -12.49 -21.41 -13.20
CA MET A 701 -11.83 -20.12 -13.38
C MET A 701 -11.35 -19.87 -14.82
N ILE A 702 -10.87 -20.90 -15.51
CA ILE A 702 -10.32 -20.81 -16.88
C ILE A 702 -11.42 -20.85 -17.95
N SER A 703 -12.46 -21.67 -17.77
CA SER A 703 -13.46 -21.98 -18.79
C SER A 703 -14.61 -20.99 -18.86
N SER A 704 -14.51 -19.82 -18.21
CA SER A 704 -15.65 -18.88 -18.12
C SER A 704 -16.19 -18.54 -19.52
N PRO A 705 -17.43 -18.93 -19.85
CA PRO A 705 -17.97 -18.80 -21.21
C PRO A 705 -18.31 -17.35 -21.57
N ASN A 706 -18.22 -16.42 -20.62
CA ASN A 706 -18.60 -15.02 -20.80
C ASN A 706 -17.37 -14.11 -20.84
N LYS A 707 -17.09 -13.51 -22.01
CA LYS A 707 -16.02 -12.52 -22.18
C LYS A 707 -16.15 -11.27 -21.28
N ARG A 708 -17.30 -11.05 -20.63
CA ARG A 708 -17.53 -9.94 -19.68
C ARG A 708 -17.43 -10.34 -18.20
N VAL A 709 -17.42 -11.63 -17.87
CA VAL A 709 -17.31 -12.15 -16.50
C VAL A 709 -16.18 -13.18 -16.50
N TYR A 710 -14.95 -12.69 -16.43
CA TYR A 710 -13.74 -13.51 -16.44
C TYR A 710 -12.85 -13.13 -15.25
N MET A 711 -11.81 -13.92 -15.02
CA MET A 711 -10.68 -13.57 -14.16
C MET A 711 -9.43 -13.38 -15.03
N THR A 712 -8.59 -12.40 -14.69
CA THR A 712 -7.27 -12.28 -15.32
C THR A 712 -6.36 -13.43 -14.90
N GLU A 713 -5.27 -13.62 -15.63
CA GLU A 713 -4.25 -14.62 -15.31
C GLU A 713 -3.72 -14.50 -13.87
N GLU A 714 -3.46 -13.26 -13.44
CA GLU A 714 -3.02 -12.98 -12.09
C GLU A 714 -4.12 -13.24 -11.05
N GLU A 715 -5.37 -12.92 -11.37
CA GLU A 715 -6.52 -13.20 -10.50
C GLU A 715 -6.74 -14.70 -10.32
N ILE A 716 -6.63 -15.49 -11.40
CA ILE A 716 -6.71 -16.96 -11.33
C ILE A 716 -5.60 -17.49 -10.42
N PHE A 717 -4.37 -17.01 -10.62
CA PHE A 717 -3.23 -17.40 -9.80
C PHE A 717 -3.48 -17.10 -8.31
N LYS A 718 -3.76 -15.84 -7.97
CA LYS A 718 -3.97 -15.41 -6.57
C LYS A 718 -5.16 -16.11 -5.92
N ASN A 719 -6.25 -16.36 -6.66
CA ASN A 719 -7.40 -17.11 -6.14
C ASN A 719 -7.12 -18.62 -5.95
N ALA A 720 -6.29 -19.24 -6.80
CA ALA A 720 -5.87 -20.63 -6.59
C ALA A 720 -5.02 -20.80 -5.31
N VAL A 721 -4.12 -19.83 -5.04
CA VAL A 721 -3.36 -19.75 -3.78
C VAL A 721 -4.32 -19.67 -2.59
N LEU A 722 -5.27 -18.75 -2.68
CA LEU A 722 -6.27 -18.48 -1.65
C LEU A 722 -7.12 -19.73 -1.34
N LEU A 723 -7.64 -20.40 -2.36
CA LEU A 723 -8.50 -21.57 -2.20
C LEU A 723 -7.76 -22.71 -1.48
N THR A 724 -6.47 -22.88 -1.75
CA THR A 724 -5.70 -23.95 -1.10
C THR A 724 -5.45 -23.67 0.37
N GLY A 725 -4.95 -22.47 0.69
CA GLY A 725 -4.71 -22.09 2.08
C GLY A 725 -6.00 -22.05 2.90
N GLY A 726 -7.08 -21.51 2.32
CA GLY A 726 -8.37 -21.39 2.99
C GLY A 726 -9.12 -22.72 3.15
N GLY A 727 -9.07 -23.60 2.15
CA GLY A 727 -9.83 -24.85 2.11
C GLY A 727 -9.29 -25.93 3.06
N ALA A 728 -7.96 -26.09 3.12
CA ALA A 728 -7.39 -27.19 3.91
C ALA A 728 -7.33 -26.91 5.41
N GLU A 729 -6.73 -25.78 5.78
CA GLU A 729 -6.38 -25.54 7.19
C GLU A 729 -7.61 -25.33 8.09
N THR A 730 -8.69 -24.77 7.54
CA THR A 730 -9.91 -24.46 8.30
C THR A 730 -10.72 -25.71 8.64
N ALA A 731 -10.92 -26.62 7.67
CA ALA A 731 -11.62 -27.88 7.87
C ALA A 731 -10.86 -28.81 8.83
N ALA A 732 -9.54 -28.94 8.65
CA ALA A 732 -8.69 -29.72 9.56
C ALA A 732 -8.74 -29.19 11.00
N SER A 733 -8.75 -27.86 11.16
CA SER A 733 -8.89 -27.22 12.48
C SER A 733 -10.23 -27.54 13.15
N ALA A 734 -11.34 -27.48 12.39
CA ALA A 734 -12.67 -27.79 12.91
C ALA A 734 -12.77 -29.27 13.34
N LEU A 735 -12.36 -30.20 12.46
CA LEU A 735 -12.37 -31.64 12.73
C LEU A 735 -11.50 -32.00 13.94
N SER A 736 -10.31 -31.39 14.07
CA SER A 736 -9.42 -31.63 15.21
C SER A 736 -10.04 -31.15 16.53
N GLY A 737 -10.66 -29.97 16.53
CA GLY A 737 -11.36 -29.45 17.70
C GLY A 737 -12.53 -30.36 18.11
N MET A 738 -13.32 -30.81 17.14
CA MET A 738 -14.42 -31.75 17.35
C MET A 738 -13.94 -33.09 17.91
N MET A 739 -12.86 -33.68 17.36
CA MET A 739 -12.29 -34.93 17.88
C MET A 739 -11.79 -34.80 19.32
N TYR A 740 -11.14 -33.68 19.65
CA TYR A 740 -10.74 -33.43 21.02
C TYR A 740 -11.95 -33.35 21.97
N ILE A 741 -13.04 -32.69 21.54
CA ILE A 741 -14.27 -32.60 22.33
C ILE A 741 -14.90 -33.98 22.54
N LEU A 742 -15.00 -34.82 21.50
CA LEU A 742 -15.53 -36.18 21.61
C LEU A 742 -14.68 -37.06 22.53
N SER A 743 -13.35 -36.90 22.51
CA SER A 743 -12.46 -37.61 23.42
C SER A 743 -12.68 -37.27 24.90
N LYS A 744 -13.35 -36.14 25.19
CA LYS A 744 -13.70 -35.68 26.54
C LYS A 744 -15.17 -35.97 26.90
N GLN A 745 -16.05 -36.13 25.90
CA GLN A 745 -17.51 -36.20 26.08
C GLN A 745 -18.07 -37.55 25.58
N PRO A 746 -17.97 -38.62 26.38
CA PRO A 746 -18.40 -39.96 25.96
C PRO A 746 -19.89 -40.05 25.66
N ASP A 747 -20.74 -39.30 26.37
CA ASP A 747 -22.19 -39.31 26.11
C ASP A 747 -22.55 -38.70 24.75
N ILE A 748 -21.88 -37.62 24.35
CA ILE A 748 -22.06 -36.99 23.03
C ILE A 748 -21.54 -37.91 21.94
N LYS A 749 -20.35 -38.51 22.16
CA LYS A 749 -19.78 -39.51 21.25
C LYS A 749 -20.75 -40.66 21.03
N ARG A 750 -21.33 -41.22 22.10
CA ARG A 750 -22.33 -42.29 22.03
C ARG A 750 -23.54 -41.88 21.19
N LYS A 751 -24.14 -40.72 21.44
CA LYS A 751 -25.31 -40.24 20.66
C LYS A 751 -25.02 -40.10 19.16
N LEU A 752 -23.83 -39.63 18.79
CA LEU A 752 -23.43 -39.52 17.38
C LEU A 752 -23.26 -40.89 16.74
N VAL A 753 -22.55 -41.80 17.43
CA VAL A 753 -22.32 -43.17 16.96
C VAL A 753 -23.65 -43.92 16.84
N ASP A 754 -24.53 -43.79 17.84
CA ASP A 754 -25.88 -44.37 17.80
C ASP A 754 -26.66 -43.82 16.59
N GLU A 755 -26.69 -42.51 16.37
CA GLU A 755 -27.38 -41.92 15.21
C GLU A 755 -26.84 -42.49 13.88
N LEU A 756 -25.51 -42.63 13.75
CA LEU A 756 -24.88 -43.19 12.56
C LEU A 756 -25.28 -44.66 12.31
N HIS A 757 -25.22 -45.51 13.34
CA HIS A 757 -25.58 -46.93 13.22
C HIS A 757 -27.08 -47.17 13.05
N HIS A 758 -27.94 -46.27 13.54
CA HIS A 758 -29.38 -46.34 13.26
C HIS A 758 -29.71 -45.86 11.84
N ALA A 759 -28.96 -44.89 11.31
CA ALA A 759 -29.23 -44.32 9.99
C ALA A 759 -28.70 -45.17 8.83
N PHE A 760 -27.63 -45.94 9.05
CA PHE A 760 -26.92 -46.67 8.00
C PHE A 760 -26.66 -48.13 8.38
N ALA A 761 -26.96 -49.03 7.46
CA ALA A 761 -26.64 -50.45 7.61
C ALA A 761 -25.21 -50.76 7.12
N THR A 762 -24.74 -50.02 6.11
CA THR A 762 -23.43 -50.24 5.49
C THR A 762 -22.64 -48.95 5.33
N GLU A 763 -21.31 -49.06 5.36
CA GLU A 763 -20.43 -47.90 5.17
C GLU A 763 -20.63 -47.21 3.81
N SER A 764 -21.03 -47.96 2.78
CA SER A 764 -21.32 -47.42 1.45
C SER A 764 -22.54 -46.50 1.40
N GLU A 765 -23.46 -46.61 2.34
CA GLU A 765 -24.61 -45.69 2.44
C GLU A 765 -24.20 -44.31 2.96
N ILE A 766 -23.05 -44.22 3.65
CA ILE A 766 -22.48 -42.98 4.16
C ILE A 766 -21.92 -42.19 2.98
N THR A 767 -22.74 -41.26 2.50
CA THR A 767 -22.47 -40.29 1.43
C THR A 767 -22.61 -38.86 1.97
N MET A 768 -22.02 -37.87 1.29
CA MET A 768 -22.14 -36.46 1.71
C MET A 768 -23.61 -36.03 1.83
N LYS A 769 -24.45 -36.49 0.89
CA LYS A 769 -25.90 -36.23 0.88
C LYS A 769 -26.62 -36.90 2.05
N SER A 770 -26.28 -38.15 2.37
CA SER A 770 -26.95 -38.90 3.43
C SER A 770 -26.63 -38.35 4.82
N VAL A 771 -25.36 -38.02 5.09
CA VAL A 771 -24.91 -37.46 6.36
C VAL A 771 -25.50 -36.06 6.58
N GLY A 772 -25.76 -35.32 5.50
CA GLY A 772 -26.47 -34.04 5.55
C GLY A 772 -27.87 -34.10 6.19
N LYS A 773 -28.48 -35.29 6.31
CA LYS A 773 -29.80 -35.51 6.92
C LYS A 773 -29.74 -35.84 8.42
N LEU A 774 -28.55 -36.12 8.96
CA LEU A 774 -28.39 -36.49 10.37
C LEU A 774 -28.58 -35.25 11.25
N THR A 775 -29.52 -35.36 12.19
CA THR A 775 -29.99 -34.21 12.98
C THR A 775 -29.00 -33.90 14.10
N TYR A 776 -28.61 -34.90 14.88
CA TYR A 776 -27.70 -34.72 16.01
C TYR A 776 -26.27 -34.47 15.54
N THR A 777 -25.83 -35.14 14.47
CA THR A 777 -24.53 -34.89 13.82
C THR A 777 -24.46 -33.46 13.25
N GLY A 778 -25.54 -32.98 12.63
CA GLY A 778 -25.63 -31.58 12.20
C GLY A 778 -25.49 -30.62 13.38
N ALA A 779 -26.27 -30.85 14.44
CA ALA A 779 -26.24 -30.05 15.67
C ALA A 779 -24.85 -30.04 16.35
N PHE A 780 -24.16 -31.18 16.38
CA PHE A 780 -22.80 -31.28 16.89
C PHE A 780 -21.80 -30.47 16.07
N VAL A 781 -21.92 -30.47 14.73
CA VAL A 781 -21.03 -29.69 13.87
C VAL A 781 -21.24 -28.18 14.06
N GLU A 782 -22.49 -27.72 14.15
CA GLU A 782 -22.78 -26.30 14.46
C GLU A 782 -22.19 -25.90 15.82
N GLU A 783 -22.37 -26.74 16.85
CA GLU A 783 -21.79 -26.50 18.18
C GLU A 783 -20.27 -26.54 18.17
N GLY A 784 -19.66 -27.43 17.38
CA GLY A 784 -18.23 -27.49 17.16
C GLY A 784 -17.67 -26.19 16.59
N LEU A 785 -18.33 -25.63 15.58
CA LEU A 785 -17.95 -24.35 14.97
C LEU A 785 -18.21 -23.16 15.90
N ARG A 786 -19.23 -23.22 16.78
CA ARG A 786 -19.47 -22.21 17.81
C ARG A 786 -18.39 -22.24 18.89
N TYR A 787 -18.12 -23.42 19.43
CA TYR A 787 -17.23 -23.63 20.57
C TYR A 787 -15.75 -23.42 20.15
N TYR A 788 -15.38 -23.92 18.97
CA TYR A 788 -14.02 -23.89 18.45
C TYR A 788 -13.99 -23.42 16.98
N PRO A 789 -14.29 -22.12 16.72
CA PRO A 789 -14.28 -21.59 15.36
C PRO A 789 -12.85 -21.58 14.80
N PRO A 790 -12.60 -22.08 13.56
CA PRO A 790 -11.25 -22.11 12.97
C PRO A 790 -10.55 -20.74 12.91
N ALA A 791 -11.32 -19.68 12.62
CA ALA A 791 -10.89 -18.29 12.68
C ALA A 791 -11.54 -17.60 13.90
N PRO A 792 -10.83 -17.48 15.04
CA PRO A 792 -11.44 -17.01 16.29
C PRO A 792 -11.50 -15.48 16.44
N ASN A 793 -10.63 -14.77 15.71
CA ASN A 793 -10.52 -13.31 15.77
C ASN A 793 -11.50 -12.63 14.81
N ALA A 794 -11.63 -11.30 14.91
CA ALA A 794 -12.53 -10.53 14.07
C ALA A 794 -12.00 -10.42 12.63
N MET A 795 -12.91 -10.48 11.66
CA MET A 795 -12.61 -10.07 10.28
C MET A 795 -12.74 -8.55 10.18
N TRP A 796 -11.62 -7.84 10.22
CA TRP A 796 -11.64 -6.39 10.33
C TRP A 796 -12.29 -5.71 9.12
N ARG A 797 -13.01 -4.63 9.40
CA ARG A 797 -13.59 -3.67 8.44
C ARG A 797 -13.25 -2.26 8.88
N THR A 798 -13.40 -1.32 7.98
CA THR A 798 -13.18 0.10 8.22
C THR A 798 -14.38 0.87 7.72
N THR A 799 -14.85 1.88 8.45
CA THR A 799 -15.83 2.82 7.92
C THR A 799 -15.30 3.55 6.68
N PRO A 800 -16.09 3.76 5.61
CA PRO A 800 -15.68 4.57 4.46
C PRO A 800 -15.40 6.03 4.89
N PRO A 801 -14.68 6.85 4.09
CA PRO A 801 -14.24 8.20 4.48
C PRO A 801 -15.31 9.12 5.07
N GLU A 802 -16.52 9.06 4.52
CA GLU A 802 -17.72 9.78 4.96
C GLU A 802 -18.33 9.27 6.28
N GLY A 803 -17.87 8.14 6.82
CA GLY A 803 -18.48 7.44 7.95
C GLY A 803 -19.63 6.50 7.56
N ASN A 804 -20.15 5.77 8.55
CA ASN A 804 -21.29 4.86 8.37
C ASN A 804 -22.11 4.77 9.66
N THR A 805 -23.39 4.41 9.54
CA THR A 805 -24.25 4.20 10.71
C THR A 805 -24.23 2.73 11.11
N ILE A 806 -23.88 2.45 12.36
CA ILE A 806 -23.83 1.10 12.94
C ILE A 806 -24.71 1.10 14.18
N LEU A 807 -25.74 0.25 14.23
CA LEU A 807 -26.70 0.16 15.33
C LEU A 807 -27.39 1.50 15.66
N GLY A 808 -27.71 2.28 14.62
CA GLY A 808 -28.33 3.60 14.74
C GLY A 808 -27.37 4.73 15.14
N ASP A 809 -26.11 4.40 15.49
CA ASP A 809 -25.08 5.37 15.83
C ASP A 809 -24.20 5.69 14.61
N PHE A 810 -24.05 6.98 14.30
CA PHE A 810 -23.13 7.41 13.26
C PHE A 810 -21.68 7.29 13.73
N ILE A 811 -20.88 6.51 12.98
CA ILE A 811 -19.46 6.27 13.24
C ILE A 811 -18.64 6.98 12.16
N PRO A 812 -17.73 7.90 12.53
CA PRO A 812 -17.01 8.73 11.58
C PRO A 812 -15.93 7.98 10.80
N GLY A 813 -15.76 8.38 9.54
CA GLY A 813 -14.83 7.78 8.57
C GLY A 813 -13.46 8.45 8.45
N ASN A 814 -13.37 9.73 8.80
CA ASN A 814 -12.21 10.61 8.61
C ASN A 814 -10.90 10.18 9.31
N ARG A 815 -10.89 9.06 10.04
CA ARG A 815 -9.71 8.42 10.64
C ARG A 815 -9.69 6.89 10.52
N GLN A 816 -10.42 6.32 9.55
CA GLN A 816 -10.48 4.87 9.33
C GLN A 816 -10.89 4.10 10.60
N THR A 817 -12.09 4.35 11.12
CA THR A 817 -12.58 3.61 12.30
C THR A 817 -12.69 2.11 11.98
N ILE A 818 -11.95 1.29 12.73
CA ILE A 818 -11.90 -0.16 12.54
C ILE A 818 -13.06 -0.80 13.32
N LEU A 819 -13.77 -1.70 12.65
CA LEU A 819 -14.93 -2.42 13.15
C LEU A 819 -14.67 -3.93 13.03
N GLY A 820 -15.18 -4.71 13.96
CA GLY A 820 -15.12 -6.16 13.82
C GLY A 820 -15.97 -6.93 14.84
N ILE A 821 -16.41 -8.12 14.42
CA ILE A 821 -17.11 -9.09 15.28
C ILE A 821 -16.18 -10.29 15.51
N PRO A 822 -15.53 -10.40 16.69
CA PRO A 822 -14.68 -11.54 17.04
C PRO A 822 -15.52 -12.80 17.27
N HIS A 823 -15.42 -13.79 16.36
CA HIS A 823 -16.19 -15.04 16.43
C HIS A 823 -16.11 -15.71 17.80
N ARG A 824 -14.90 -16.04 18.28
CA ARG A 824 -14.77 -16.77 19.56
C ARG A 824 -15.33 -15.99 20.74
N VAL A 825 -15.25 -14.67 20.74
CA VAL A 825 -15.78 -13.87 21.85
C VAL A 825 -17.30 -13.79 21.79
N ALA A 826 -17.87 -13.53 20.61
CA ALA A 826 -19.31 -13.47 20.41
C ALA A 826 -19.98 -14.84 20.68
N TYR A 827 -19.31 -15.93 20.31
CA TYR A 827 -19.79 -17.30 20.47
C TYR A 827 -19.64 -17.84 21.90
N ARG A 828 -18.81 -17.21 22.72
CA ARG A 828 -18.52 -17.59 24.13
C ARG A 828 -18.95 -16.52 25.13
N SER A 829 -19.93 -15.70 24.72
CA SER A 829 -20.52 -14.66 25.56
C SER A 829 -21.81 -15.19 26.18
N GLU A 830 -21.89 -15.18 27.52
CA GLU A 830 -23.12 -15.52 28.26
C GLU A 830 -24.28 -14.56 27.97
N ARG A 831 -24.02 -13.42 27.30
CA ARG A 831 -25.07 -12.51 26.82
C ARG A 831 -25.80 -13.04 25.58
N ASN A 832 -25.17 -13.97 24.86
CA ASN A 832 -25.71 -14.55 23.63
C ASN A 832 -26.07 -16.02 23.81
N TRP A 833 -25.36 -16.75 24.68
CA TRP A 833 -25.49 -18.20 24.82
C TRP A 833 -25.62 -18.57 26.28
N LYS A 834 -26.62 -19.38 26.62
CA LYS A 834 -26.74 -20.02 27.93
C LYS A 834 -25.69 -21.12 28.06
N HIS A 835 -24.93 -21.11 29.17
CA HIS A 835 -23.80 -22.03 29.37
C HIS A 835 -22.82 -21.92 28.20
N ALA A 836 -22.46 -20.68 27.84
CA ALA A 836 -21.66 -20.34 26.67
C ALA A 836 -20.32 -21.07 26.67
N ASP A 837 -19.76 -21.29 27.86
CA ASP A 837 -18.47 -21.94 28.04
C ASP A 837 -18.52 -23.49 28.01
N GLU A 838 -19.71 -24.08 28.02
CA GLU A 838 -19.95 -25.52 27.91
C GLU A 838 -20.27 -25.93 26.47
N PHE A 839 -20.18 -27.24 26.19
CA PHE A 839 -20.41 -27.81 24.85
C PHE A 839 -21.71 -28.62 24.85
N HIS A 840 -22.75 -28.07 24.22
CA HIS A 840 -24.11 -28.63 24.22
C HIS A 840 -24.67 -28.64 22.78
N PRO A 841 -24.48 -29.71 22.00
CA PRO A 841 -25.09 -29.87 20.67
C PRO A 841 -26.59 -29.66 20.68
N GLU A 842 -27.25 -30.03 21.77
CA GLU A 842 -28.70 -30.00 21.96
C GLU A 842 -29.30 -28.61 21.70
N ARG A 843 -28.54 -27.51 21.85
CA ARG A 843 -29.01 -26.15 21.55
C ARG A 843 -29.34 -25.92 20.07
N TRP A 844 -28.83 -26.76 19.18
CA TRP A 844 -29.05 -26.67 17.74
C TRP A 844 -30.13 -27.62 17.21
N LEU A 845 -30.75 -28.40 18.09
CA LEU A 845 -31.84 -29.27 17.70
C LEU A 845 -33.08 -28.46 17.25
N PRO A 846 -33.96 -29.06 16.43
CA PRO A 846 -35.28 -28.51 16.12
C PRO A 846 -36.04 -28.12 17.39
N ASP A 847 -36.94 -27.13 17.29
CA ASP A 847 -37.66 -26.57 18.44
C ASP A 847 -38.35 -27.65 19.29
N GLU A 848 -38.86 -28.71 18.65
CA GLU A 848 -39.57 -29.80 19.34
C GLU A 848 -38.64 -30.72 20.16
N LEU A 849 -37.35 -30.76 19.83
CA LEU A 849 -36.33 -31.62 20.45
C LEU A 849 -35.33 -30.84 21.30
N ARG A 850 -35.34 -29.51 21.20
CA ARG A 850 -34.40 -28.64 21.89
C ARG A 850 -34.79 -28.46 23.36
N PRO A 851 -33.84 -28.60 24.30
CA PRO A 851 -34.09 -28.26 25.70
C PRO A 851 -34.49 -26.78 25.86
N ALA A 852 -35.59 -26.53 26.59
CA ALA A 852 -36.15 -25.20 26.79
C ALA A 852 -35.18 -24.19 27.43
N GLU A 853 -34.16 -24.66 28.14
CA GLU A 853 -33.11 -23.80 28.72
C GLU A 853 -32.30 -23.04 27.65
N PHE A 854 -32.25 -23.54 26.41
CA PHE A 854 -31.53 -22.92 25.30
C PHE A 854 -32.41 -22.05 24.40
N ASP A 855 -33.71 -21.89 24.70
CA ASP A 855 -34.62 -21.08 23.90
C ASP A 855 -34.28 -19.58 23.93
N GLY A 856 -33.61 -19.13 24.99
CA GLY A 856 -33.10 -17.76 25.11
C GLY A 856 -31.80 -17.48 24.37
N ASP A 857 -31.19 -18.49 23.72
CA ASP A 857 -29.96 -18.30 22.95
C ASP A 857 -30.18 -17.38 21.74
N ARG A 858 -29.28 -16.40 21.59
CA ARG A 858 -29.24 -15.46 20.47
C ARG A 858 -28.47 -16.04 19.29
N ARG A 859 -29.03 -17.07 18.65
CA ARG A 859 -28.33 -17.84 17.61
C ARG A 859 -28.10 -17.06 16.32
N ASP A 860 -28.79 -15.96 16.13
CA ASP A 860 -28.55 -14.97 15.07
C ASP A 860 -27.16 -14.32 15.15
N VAL A 861 -26.41 -14.49 16.25
CA VAL A 861 -25.01 -14.04 16.32
C VAL A 861 -24.05 -14.98 15.60
N PHE A 862 -24.48 -16.20 15.29
CA PHE A 862 -23.63 -17.28 14.80
C PHE A 862 -23.48 -17.25 13.27
N HIS A 863 -22.31 -16.82 12.81
CA HIS A 863 -21.94 -16.79 11.40
C HIS A 863 -20.51 -17.35 11.21
N PRO A 864 -20.30 -18.67 11.38
CA PRO A 864 -18.96 -19.27 11.32
C PRO A 864 -18.29 -19.08 9.95
N PHE A 865 -19.10 -18.90 8.91
CA PHE A 865 -18.69 -18.64 7.52
C PHE A 865 -18.76 -17.16 7.12
N SER A 866 -18.78 -16.25 8.10
CA SER A 866 -18.98 -14.80 7.90
C SER A 866 -20.37 -14.46 7.36
N TYR A 867 -20.58 -13.17 7.06
CA TYR A 867 -21.88 -12.62 6.70
C TYR A 867 -21.79 -11.70 5.46
N GLY A 868 -22.92 -11.54 4.77
CA GLY A 868 -23.05 -10.60 3.65
C GLY A 868 -22.36 -11.06 2.35
N PRO A 869 -22.13 -10.13 1.39
CA PRO A 869 -21.62 -10.46 0.06
C PRO A 869 -20.24 -11.13 0.06
N ARG A 870 -19.43 -10.84 1.09
CA ARG A 870 -18.06 -11.37 1.27
C ARG A 870 -18.02 -12.60 2.20
N SER A 871 -19.15 -13.26 2.42
CA SER A 871 -19.21 -14.52 3.16
C SER A 871 -18.45 -15.63 2.44
N CYS A 872 -18.06 -16.68 3.16
CA CYS A 872 -17.33 -17.80 2.58
C CYS A 872 -18.09 -18.38 1.38
N ILE A 873 -17.42 -18.47 0.23
CA ILE A 873 -18.01 -19.08 -0.97
C ILE A 873 -18.18 -20.60 -0.81
N ALA A 874 -17.30 -21.22 -0.02
CA ALA A 874 -17.23 -22.66 0.18
C ALA A 874 -18.11 -23.18 1.35
N THR A 875 -19.05 -22.38 1.85
CA THR A 875 -19.87 -22.72 3.03
C THR A 875 -20.51 -24.12 2.92
N SER A 876 -21.18 -24.41 1.80
CA SER A 876 -21.85 -25.69 1.59
C SER A 876 -20.86 -26.86 1.50
N LEU A 877 -19.75 -26.65 0.78
CA LEU A 877 -18.71 -27.67 0.59
C LEU A 877 -18.04 -28.00 1.93
N ALA A 878 -17.56 -26.99 2.66
CA ALA A 878 -16.88 -27.18 3.94
C ALA A 878 -17.80 -27.85 4.98
N SER A 879 -19.07 -27.47 5.04
CA SER A 879 -20.03 -28.08 5.96
C SER A 879 -20.28 -29.55 5.62
N ALA A 880 -20.43 -29.87 4.34
CA ALA A 880 -20.63 -31.25 3.88
C ALA A 880 -19.37 -32.11 4.07
N GLU A 881 -18.20 -31.56 3.78
CA GLU A 881 -16.90 -32.22 3.95
C GLU A 881 -16.62 -32.54 5.43
N ILE A 882 -16.78 -31.56 6.33
CA ILE A 882 -16.59 -31.77 7.78
C ILE A 882 -17.53 -32.85 8.29
N ARG A 883 -18.82 -32.78 7.95
CA ARG A 883 -19.81 -33.79 8.36
C ARG A 883 -19.45 -35.17 7.82
N TYR A 884 -19.06 -35.24 6.55
CA TYR A 884 -18.72 -36.49 5.89
C TYR A 884 -17.48 -37.17 6.49
N ILE A 885 -16.38 -36.43 6.66
CA ILE A 885 -15.15 -36.93 7.27
C ILE A 885 -15.41 -37.36 8.71
N LEU A 886 -16.15 -36.55 9.48
CA LEU A 886 -16.54 -36.87 10.86
C LEU A 886 -17.32 -38.20 10.94
N ALA A 887 -18.36 -38.35 10.13
CA ALA A 887 -19.19 -39.56 10.11
C ALA A 887 -18.39 -40.80 9.71
N ARG A 888 -17.57 -40.70 8.64
CA ARG A 888 -16.71 -41.81 8.18
C ARG A 888 -15.67 -42.19 9.22
N PHE A 889 -15.12 -41.22 9.94
CA PHE A 889 -14.15 -41.45 11.01
C PHE A 889 -14.81 -42.19 12.18
N LEU A 890 -15.93 -41.69 12.70
CA LEU A 890 -16.64 -42.30 13.84
C LEU A 890 -17.25 -43.67 13.52
N TRP A 891 -17.58 -43.93 12.26
CA TRP A 891 -18.01 -45.25 11.81
C TRP A 891 -16.89 -46.31 11.90
N ASN A 892 -15.64 -45.90 11.66
CA ASN A 892 -14.50 -46.82 11.58
C ASN A 892 -13.70 -46.88 12.89
N PHE A 893 -13.67 -45.80 13.67
CA PHE A 893 -12.80 -45.69 14.84
C PHE A 893 -13.52 -45.12 16.06
N ASP A 894 -13.32 -45.79 17.19
CA ASP A 894 -13.53 -45.20 18.50
C ASP A 894 -12.28 -44.40 18.91
N VAL A 895 -12.51 -43.29 19.61
CA VAL A 895 -11.47 -42.32 19.96
C VAL A 895 -11.44 -42.06 21.46
N ASP A 896 -10.25 -42.22 22.04
CA ASP A 896 -9.96 -41.95 23.44
C ASP A 896 -8.84 -40.92 23.60
N ARG A 897 -8.93 -40.12 24.66
CA ARG A 897 -7.93 -39.10 24.99
C ARG A 897 -6.66 -39.75 25.55
N THR A 898 -5.50 -39.27 25.13
CA THR A 898 -4.20 -39.68 25.70
C THR A 898 -3.76 -38.72 26.80
N GLN A 899 -2.72 -39.07 27.55
CA GLN A 899 -2.11 -38.14 28.52
C GLN A 899 -1.54 -36.89 27.82
N GLN A 900 -1.00 -37.04 26.61
CA GLN A 900 -0.39 -35.94 25.85
C GLN A 900 -1.41 -34.95 25.28
N SER A 901 -2.65 -35.37 25.05
CA SER A 901 -3.72 -34.49 24.60
C SER A 901 -4.52 -33.83 25.74
N GLN A 902 -4.19 -34.08 27.01
CA GLN A 902 -4.87 -33.38 28.12
C GLN A 902 -4.65 -31.87 28.04
N GLY A 903 -5.74 -31.10 28.17
CA GLY A 903 -5.68 -29.63 28.13
C GLY A 903 -5.33 -29.05 26.76
N TRP A 904 -5.45 -29.82 25.67
CA TRP A 904 -5.04 -29.40 24.31
C TRP A 904 -5.60 -28.03 23.88
N MET A 905 -6.83 -27.69 24.31
CA MET A 905 -7.46 -26.39 24.00
C MET A 905 -7.16 -25.25 25.01
N GLU A 906 -6.60 -25.54 26.18
CA GLU A 906 -6.60 -24.59 27.32
C GLU A 906 -5.55 -23.48 27.19
N ASN A 907 -4.52 -23.68 26.36
CA ASN A 907 -3.44 -22.72 26.18
C ASN A 907 -3.03 -22.42 24.73
N GLN A 908 -3.87 -22.78 23.76
CA GLN A 908 -3.59 -22.49 22.35
C GLN A 908 -3.51 -20.99 22.08
N LYS A 909 -2.57 -20.63 21.21
CA LYS A 909 -2.44 -19.27 20.68
C LYS A 909 -3.36 -19.14 19.46
N ALA A 910 -3.86 -17.94 19.23
CA ALA A 910 -4.65 -17.62 18.06
C ALA A 910 -4.01 -16.45 17.30
N TYR A 911 -3.73 -16.70 16.03
CA TYR A 911 -3.28 -15.71 15.06
C TYR A 911 -4.42 -15.44 14.07
N LEU A 912 -4.18 -15.56 12.75
CA LEU A 912 -5.27 -15.62 11.78
C LEU A 912 -6.18 -16.85 12.03
N VAL A 913 -5.55 -17.97 12.39
CA VAL A 913 -6.17 -19.23 12.82
C VAL A 913 -5.52 -19.72 14.12
N TRP A 914 -5.99 -20.84 14.66
CA TRP A 914 -5.37 -21.51 15.81
C TRP A 914 -3.96 -22.01 15.51
N ASP A 915 -3.01 -21.67 16.38
CA ASP A 915 -1.72 -22.33 16.49
C ASP A 915 -1.91 -23.60 17.33
N LYS A 916 -1.98 -24.74 16.63
CA LYS A 916 -2.41 -26.03 17.18
C LYS A 916 -1.19 -26.92 17.43
N PRO A 917 -0.93 -27.35 18.68
CA PRO A 917 0.04 -28.40 18.91
C PRO A 917 -0.47 -29.74 18.34
N PRO A 918 0.40 -30.75 18.14
CA PRO A 918 -0.02 -32.10 17.81
C PRO A 918 -1.18 -32.59 18.70
N LEU A 919 -2.12 -33.34 18.12
CA LEU A 919 -3.29 -33.88 18.83
C LEU A 919 -3.21 -35.42 18.84
N PRO A 920 -2.40 -36.02 19.74
CA PRO A 920 -2.32 -37.47 19.88
C PRO A 920 -3.57 -38.02 20.57
N LEU A 921 -4.37 -38.79 19.84
CA LEU A 921 -5.53 -39.53 20.35
C LEU A 921 -5.30 -41.03 20.17
N SER A 922 -5.88 -41.85 21.05
CA SER A 922 -5.88 -43.29 20.90
C SER A 922 -7.05 -43.70 20.03
N LEU A 923 -6.76 -44.40 18.93
CA LEU A 923 -7.74 -44.91 17.98
C LEU A 923 -7.89 -46.41 18.14
N LYS A 924 -9.13 -46.87 18.21
CA LYS A 924 -9.50 -48.29 18.21
C LYS A 924 -10.46 -48.56 17.07
N PRO A 925 -10.22 -49.54 16.20
CA PRO A 925 -11.20 -49.93 15.19
C PRO A 925 -12.53 -50.30 15.87
N VAL A 926 -13.65 -49.79 15.35
CA VAL A 926 -14.98 -50.18 15.82
C VAL A 926 -15.25 -51.62 15.39
N GLU A 927 -15.66 -52.48 16.32
CA GLU A 927 -16.10 -53.84 15.98
C GLU A 927 -17.39 -53.75 15.17
N LYS A 928 -17.35 -54.17 13.90
CA LYS A 928 -18.50 -54.19 13.01
C LYS A 928 -19.43 -55.31 13.48
N VAL A 929 -20.59 -54.96 14.03
CA VAL A 929 -21.67 -55.89 14.45
C VAL A 929 -22.35 -56.50 13.24
#